data_AF-A0A9W2X571-F1
#
_entry.id   AF-A0A9W2X571-F1
#
_cell.length_a   1.000
_cell.length_b   1.000
_cell.length_c   1.000
_cell.angle_alpha   90.00
_cell.angle_beta   90.00
_cell.angle_gamma   90.00
#
_symmetry.space_group_name_H-M   'P 1'
#
loop_
_entity.id
_entity.type
_entity.pdbx_description
1 polymer ?
#
loop_
_entity_poly.entity_id
_entity_poly.type
_entity_poly.pdbx_seq_one_letter_code
_entity_poly.pdbx_strand_id
1 'polypeptide(L)'
;MLGAGTQPREPRLPVEEEDPAFWNRQAAQALDVAKKLQPIQTAAKNLILFLGDGMGVPTVTATRILKGQLGGKLGPETPLAMDQFPYLALSKTYNVDRQVPDSAGTATAYLCGVKANMKTIGVSAAARYNNCSTIRGNEVTSVMNRAKKAGKSVGVVTTTRVQHASPAGTYAHTVNRNWYSDTDMPAQAKKEGCQDIATQLIYNMDIDVILGGGRKYMFPEGTPDPEYPGDARQNGIRKDKRNLVQEWQAKHQGTQYVWNRTALIQASKDPGVTHLMGNDPAHPTVLPRDGCHWPSLLPDLPVPTGPFPAGLFEPADMKYEAQRDNSRDPSLQEMTEAALRVLSRNPRGFYLFVEGGRIDHGHHEGVAYRALTEAVVFDNAIAKAGQLTSEADTLILVTADHSHVFSFGGYTLRGSSIFGLGFGKANDSKSYTSILYGNGPGYALGGASRPDVDGSESSECRGGSVGGGTPAGNSREREAASPPALNPRPPVSGPRVPAAGGRAPGERDPRRRGRGGVRARPAGAPGARRAGADLRGARHGLRRLRGALHRLPPAASRRPRRRRAPGRLPALAGAAGRGAAAAAARAALTHTRPGPRGLLLQRREPRPRPHPSCHLGVPTTASHPGHHPRVPQPRVPHPALRQTFTAQR
;
A
#
# COMPACT_ATOMS: atom_id res chain seq x y z
N MET A 1 27.99 -4.66 -44.43
CA MET A 1 27.74 -3.21 -44.51
C MET A 1 27.02 -2.78 -43.23
N LEU A 2 27.32 -1.60 -42.70
CA LEU A 2 26.60 -1.02 -41.57
C LEU A 2 25.33 -0.33 -42.11
N GLY A 3 24.15 -0.74 -41.63
CA GLY A 3 22.85 -0.24 -42.09
C GLY A 3 22.29 0.83 -41.15
N ALA A 4 22.13 2.05 -41.68
CA ALA A 4 21.41 3.22 -41.14
C ALA A 4 20.83 3.14 -39.71
N GLY A 5 21.33 4.00 -38.82
CA GLY A 5 20.75 4.19 -37.49
C GLY A 5 19.29 4.66 -37.55
N THR A 6 18.46 4.13 -36.65
CA THR A 6 17.05 4.49 -36.53
C THR A 6 16.89 5.93 -36.04
N GLN A 7 16.57 6.84 -36.96
CA GLN A 7 16.05 8.17 -36.61
C GLN A 7 14.87 8.01 -35.63
N PRO A 8 14.80 8.78 -34.54
CA PRO A 8 13.64 8.75 -33.66
C PRO A 8 12.41 9.15 -34.47
N ARG A 9 11.37 8.32 -34.47
CA ARG A 9 10.09 8.68 -35.09
C ARG A 9 9.56 9.91 -34.37
N GLU A 10 9.34 10.99 -35.12
CA GLU A 10 8.62 12.16 -34.59
C GLU A 10 7.28 11.72 -33.98
N PRO A 11 6.89 12.23 -32.80
CA PRO A 11 5.60 11.93 -32.20
C PRO A 11 4.45 12.43 -33.08
N ARG A 12 3.96 11.56 -33.97
CA ARG A 12 2.74 11.79 -34.73
C ARG A 12 1.58 11.84 -33.74
N LEU A 13 0.80 12.92 -33.81
CA LEU A 13 -0.49 12.97 -33.12
C LEU A 13 -1.37 11.82 -33.64
N PRO A 14 -2.12 11.14 -32.75
CA PRO A 14 -3.09 10.14 -33.18
C PRO A 14 -4.17 10.84 -34.01
N VAL A 15 -4.20 10.55 -35.31
CA VAL A 15 -5.08 11.21 -36.30
C VAL A 15 -6.57 10.98 -36.00
N GLU A 16 -6.89 9.93 -35.24
CA GLU A 16 -8.23 9.68 -34.72
C GLU A 16 -8.67 10.69 -33.63
N GLU A 17 -7.74 11.29 -32.89
CA GLU A 17 -8.03 12.29 -31.86
C GLU A 17 -8.16 13.72 -32.42
N GLU A 18 -7.79 13.94 -33.68
CA GLU A 18 -8.03 15.21 -34.39
C GLU A 18 -9.52 15.39 -34.74
N ASP A 19 -10.28 14.30 -34.86
CA ASP A 19 -11.74 14.29 -35.07
C ASP A 19 -12.48 14.59 -33.74
N PRO A 20 -13.22 15.71 -33.60
CA PRO A 20 -14.05 15.96 -32.42
C PRO A 20 -15.09 14.87 -32.16
N ALA A 21 -15.51 14.11 -33.18
CA ALA A 21 -16.43 13.00 -33.00
C ALA A 21 -15.78 11.80 -32.30
N PHE A 22 -14.44 11.65 -32.25
CA PHE A 22 -13.78 10.67 -31.38
C PHE A 22 -14.09 10.94 -29.91
N TRP A 23 -13.80 12.15 -29.46
CA TRP A 23 -14.03 12.60 -28.09
C TRP A 23 -15.53 12.55 -27.73
N ASN A 24 -16.41 12.97 -28.64
CA ASN A 24 -17.86 12.89 -28.42
C ASN A 24 -18.37 11.42 -28.36
N ARG A 25 -17.83 10.49 -29.17
CA ARG A 25 -18.16 9.05 -29.08
C ARG A 25 -17.73 8.47 -27.73
N GLN A 26 -16.50 8.76 -27.29
CA GLN A 26 -15.97 8.30 -26.00
C GLN A 26 -16.77 8.86 -24.81
N ALA A 27 -17.10 10.16 -24.84
CA ALA A 27 -17.90 10.81 -23.80
C ALA A 27 -19.33 10.26 -23.74
N ALA A 28 -19.97 10.00 -24.90
CA ALA A 28 -21.29 9.38 -24.95
C ALA A 28 -21.28 7.96 -24.36
N GLN A 29 -20.27 7.14 -24.70
CA GLN A 29 -20.09 5.81 -24.13
C GLN A 29 -19.88 5.84 -22.61
N ALA A 30 -19.02 6.75 -22.11
CA ALA A 30 -18.80 6.92 -20.67
C ALA A 30 -20.08 7.34 -19.92
N LEU A 31 -20.87 8.26 -20.50
CA LEU A 31 -22.17 8.65 -19.96
C LEU A 31 -23.17 7.48 -19.95
N ASP A 32 -23.16 6.63 -20.97
CA ASP A 32 -24.06 5.46 -21.05
C ASP A 32 -23.64 4.30 -20.14
N VAL A 33 -22.36 4.20 -19.78
CA VAL A 33 -21.90 3.33 -18.68
C VAL A 33 -22.34 3.91 -17.33
N ALA A 34 -22.09 5.20 -17.08
CA ALA A 34 -22.44 5.87 -15.83
C ALA A 34 -23.95 5.83 -15.52
N LYS A 35 -24.82 5.98 -16.52
CA LYS A 35 -26.29 5.83 -16.38
C LYS A 35 -26.74 4.42 -16.01
N LYS A 36 -25.96 3.39 -16.36
CA LYS A 36 -26.29 1.97 -16.14
C LYS A 36 -25.73 1.43 -14.82
N LEU A 37 -24.78 2.12 -14.21
CA LEU A 37 -24.23 1.75 -12.90
C LEU A 37 -25.34 1.69 -11.85
N GLN A 38 -25.40 0.58 -11.10
CA GLN A 38 -26.34 0.38 -10.00
C GLN A 38 -25.58 -0.09 -8.76
N PRO A 39 -26.07 0.25 -7.55
CA PRO A 39 -25.48 -0.25 -6.30
C PRO A 39 -25.80 -1.74 -6.13
N ILE A 40 -24.77 -2.53 -5.82
CA ILE A 40 -24.93 -3.94 -5.41
C ILE A 40 -25.44 -3.94 -3.96
N GLN A 41 -26.73 -4.26 -3.77
CA GLN A 41 -27.41 -4.20 -2.47
C GLN A 41 -27.28 -5.51 -1.64
N THR A 42 -26.32 -6.37 -1.99
CA THR A 42 -26.03 -7.64 -1.30
C THR A 42 -24.77 -7.52 -0.43
N ALA A 43 -24.64 -8.41 0.56
CA ALA A 43 -23.41 -8.51 1.34
C ALA A 43 -22.31 -9.24 0.55
N ALA A 44 -21.10 -8.70 0.55
CA ALA A 44 -19.95 -9.33 -0.11
C ALA A 44 -19.57 -10.66 0.58
N LYS A 45 -19.50 -11.74 -0.21
CA LYS A 45 -18.95 -13.02 0.19
C LYS A 45 -17.43 -12.92 0.36
N ASN A 46 -16.75 -12.23 -0.56
CA ASN A 46 -15.30 -12.11 -0.56
C ASN A 46 -14.88 -10.62 -0.46
N LEU A 47 -13.76 -10.37 0.21
CA LEU A 47 -13.19 -9.04 0.39
C LEU A 47 -11.75 -9.05 -0.11
N ILE A 48 -11.37 -8.13 -0.99
CA ILE A 48 -9.98 -7.95 -1.44
C ILE A 48 -9.57 -6.50 -1.27
N LEU A 49 -8.45 -6.26 -0.59
CA LEU A 49 -7.81 -4.95 -0.51
C LEU A 49 -6.45 -5.01 -1.21
N PHE A 50 -6.36 -4.30 -2.33
CA PHE A 50 -5.12 -3.98 -3.01
C PHE A 50 -4.54 -2.68 -2.48
N LEU A 51 -3.29 -2.74 -2.00
CA LEU A 51 -2.55 -1.63 -1.41
C LEU A 51 -1.26 -1.36 -2.20
N GLY A 52 -1.20 -0.25 -2.91
CA GLY A 52 0.06 0.23 -3.51
C GLY A 52 0.76 1.12 -2.49
N ASP A 53 1.76 0.62 -1.77
CA ASP A 53 2.43 1.39 -0.72
C ASP A 53 3.10 2.63 -1.35
N GLY A 54 2.81 3.82 -0.82
CA GLY A 54 3.22 5.10 -1.41
C GLY A 54 2.67 5.44 -2.82
N MET A 55 1.78 4.63 -3.42
CA MET A 55 1.30 4.76 -4.82
C MET A 55 0.25 5.87 -5.03
N GLY A 56 0.63 7.12 -4.76
CA GLY A 56 -0.26 8.27 -4.93
C GLY A 56 -0.64 8.60 -6.38
N VAL A 57 -1.55 9.56 -6.56
CA VAL A 57 -2.10 9.97 -7.88
C VAL A 57 -1.04 10.27 -8.96
N PRO A 58 0.11 10.92 -8.66
CA PRO A 58 1.18 11.10 -9.64
C PRO A 58 1.78 9.76 -10.09
N THR A 59 2.03 8.83 -9.15
CA THR A 59 2.52 7.47 -9.41
C THR A 59 1.54 6.71 -10.30
N VAL A 60 0.25 6.67 -9.94
CA VAL A 60 -0.81 6.02 -10.75
C VAL A 60 -0.80 6.52 -12.20
N THR A 61 -0.65 7.83 -12.41
CA THR A 61 -0.69 8.40 -13.77
C THR A 61 0.59 8.14 -14.55
N ALA A 62 1.77 8.17 -13.91
CA ALA A 62 3.02 7.77 -14.55
C ALA A 62 3.04 6.26 -14.88
N THR A 63 2.46 5.42 -14.02
CA THR A 63 2.26 3.97 -14.27
C THR A 63 1.29 3.73 -15.42
N ARG A 64 0.21 4.51 -15.55
CA ARG A 64 -0.70 4.46 -16.72
C ARG A 64 0.05 4.71 -18.02
N ILE A 65 0.85 5.78 -18.05
CA ILE A 65 1.68 6.14 -19.22
C ILE A 65 2.66 5.01 -19.55
N LEU A 66 3.40 4.51 -18.55
CA LEU A 66 4.34 3.40 -18.72
C LEU A 66 3.65 2.13 -19.24
N LYS A 67 2.52 1.74 -18.65
CA LYS A 67 1.81 0.50 -19.00
C LYS A 67 1.22 0.56 -20.41
N GLY A 68 0.67 1.71 -20.81
CA GLY A 68 0.25 1.94 -22.19
C GLY A 68 1.42 1.84 -23.17
N GLN A 69 2.56 2.45 -22.86
CA GLN A 69 3.76 2.41 -23.71
C GLN A 69 4.36 1.00 -23.85
N LEU A 70 4.43 0.24 -22.75
CA LEU A 70 4.79 -1.20 -22.77
C LEU A 70 3.77 -2.04 -23.58
N GLY A 71 2.51 -1.62 -23.63
CA GLY A 71 1.45 -2.18 -24.47
C GLY A 71 1.43 -1.69 -25.92
N GLY A 72 2.44 -0.93 -26.37
CA GLY A 72 2.51 -0.39 -27.74
C GLY A 72 1.53 0.75 -28.03
N LYS A 73 1.08 1.47 -26.99
CA LYS A 73 0.20 2.66 -27.06
C LYS A 73 0.98 3.94 -26.74
N LEU A 74 0.32 5.09 -26.81
CA LEU A 74 0.97 6.39 -26.52
C LEU A 74 1.12 6.64 -25.01
N GLY A 75 0.31 5.97 -24.19
CA GLY A 75 0.42 5.94 -22.73
C GLY A 75 -0.86 6.37 -22.04
N PRO A 76 -1.11 7.70 -21.88
CA PRO A 76 -2.09 8.23 -20.94
C PRO A 76 -3.55 7.89 -21.27
N GLU A 77 -3.86 7.56 -22.53
CA GLU A 77 -5.18 7.10 -22.98
C GLU A 77 -5.52 5.65 -22.64
N THR A 78 -4.50 4.84 -22.28
CA THR A 78 -4.68 3.41 -22.01
C THR A 78 -5.04 3.20 -20.54
N PRO A 79 -6.25 2.73 -20.20
CA PRO A 79 -6.65 2.56 -18.80
C PRO A 79 -5.89 1.42 -18.13
N LEU A 80 -5.52 1.64 -16.86
CA LEU A 80 -5.12 0.60 -15.94
C LEU A 80 -6.31 -0.33 -15.59
N ALA A 81 -6.05 -1.46 -14.94
CA ALA A 81 -7.12 -2.27 -14.35
C ALA A 81 -7.82 -1.52 -13.21
N MET A 82 -7.07 -0.78 -12.39
CA MET A 82 -7.65 0.08 -11.35
C MET A 82 -8.49 1.26 -11.89
N ASP A 83 -8.26 1.72 -13.12
CA ASP A 83 -9.03 2.81 -13.73
C ASP A 83 -10.45 2.39 -14.15
N GLN A 84 -10.71 1.09 -14.22
CA GLN A 84 -12.01 0.52 -14.60
C GLN A 84 -12.97 0.37 -13.41
N PHE A 85 -12.54 0.73 -12.19
CA PHE A 85 -13.36 0.65 -10.99
C PHE A 85 -14.43 1.75 -10.98
N PRO A 86 -15.72 1.42 -10.82
CA PRO A 86 -16.82 2.38 -11.02
C PRO A 86 -17.00 3.40 -9.87
N TYR A 87 -16.26 3.27 -8.77
CA TYR A 87 -16.36 4.14 -7.59
C TYR A 87 -14.97 4.65 -7.18
N LEU A 88 -14.82 5.98 -7.11
CA LEU A 88 -13.58 6.66 -6.75
C LEU A 88 -13.80 7.60 -5.56
N ALA A 89 -12.84 7.64 -4.63
CA ALA A 89 -12.82 8.56 -3.49
C ALA A 89 -11.39 9.01 -3.15
N LEU A 90 -11.25 10.15 -2.47
CA LEU A 90 -9.97 10.64 -1.97
C LEU A 90 -9.80 10.29 -0.49
N SER A 91 -8.75 9.53 -0.15
CA SER A 91 -8.38 9.21 1.23
C SER A 91 -7.55 10.33 1.86
N LYS A 92 -7.78 10.62 3.15
CA LYS A 92 -7.00 11.61 3.93
C LYS A 92 -6.04 10.88 4.86
N THR A 93 -4.77 10.80 4.48
CA THR A 93 -3.82 9.77 4.96
C THR A 93 -3.14 10.06 6.31
N TYR A 94 -3.09 11.32 6.76
CA TYR A 94 -2.42 11.77 8.00
C TYR A 94 -2.53 10.81 9.20
N ASN A 95 -1.43 10.57 9.93
CA ASN A 95 -1.48 9.91 11.24
C ASN A 95 -1.95 10.91 12.32
N VAL A 96 -2.30 10.45 13.51
CA VAL A 96 -2.80 11.33 14.58
C VAL A 96 -1.74 12.34 15.04
N ASP A 97 -0.46 11.96 14.99
CA ASP A 97 0.69 12.83 15.34
C ASP A 97 1.43 13.43 14.13
N ARG A 98 1.13 13.01 12.88
CA ARG A 98 1.86 13.44 11.66
C ARG A 98 0.96 13.75 10.47
N GLN A 99 1.19 14.91 9.84
CA GLN A 99 0.48 15.34 8.63
C GLN A 99 0.87 14.50 7.40
N VAL A 100 2.18 14.28 7.21
CA VAL A 100 2.72 13.25 6.30
C VAL A 100 2.93 11.99 7.13
N PRO A 101 2.24 10.87 6.84
CA PRO A 101 2.24 9.68 7.68
C PRO A 101 3.44 8.75 7.42
N ASP A 102 3.47 7.60 8.09
CA ASP A 102 4.16 6.39 7.62
C ASP A 102 3.19 5.21 7.45
N SER A 103 3.67 4.17 6.74
CA SER A 103 2.93 2.93 6.42
C SER A 103 2.34 2.19 7.65
N ALA A 104 2.93 2.32 8.84
CA ALA A 104 2.38 1.67 10.05
C ALA A 104 1.12 2.37 10.58
N GLY A 105 1.18 3.70 10.69
CA GLY A 105 0.05 4.50 11.17
C GLY A 105 -1.12 4.52 10.18
N THR A 106 -0.85 4.37 8.88
CA THR A 106 -1.87 4.20 7.82
C THR A 106 -2.43 2.79 7.79
N ALA A 107 -1.61 1.73 7.91
CA ALA A 107 -2.06 0.34 8.00
C ALA A 107 -3.12 0.14 9.08
N THR A 108 -2.89 0.71 10.27
CA THR A 108 -3.88 0.67 11.36
C THR A 108 -5.20 1.38 10.97
N ALA A 109 -5.12 2.47 10.20
CA ALA A 109 -6.29 3.19 9.72
C ALA A 109 -7.10 2.39 8.68
N TYR A 110 -6.46 1.85 7.63
CA TYR A 110 -7.20 1.16 6.55
C TYR A 110 -7.50 -0.32 6.84
N LEU A 111 -6.77 -0.99 7.74
CA LEU A 111 -7.01 -2.38 8.13
C LEU A 111 -7.83 -2.53 9.41
N CYS A 112 -7.70 -1.62 10.39
CA CYS A 112 -8.48 -1.70 11.64
C CYS A 112 -9.64 -0.69 11.68
N GLY A 113 -9.59 0.39 10.90
CA GLY A 113 -10.59 1.46 10.91
C GLY A 113 -10.33 2.55 11.96
N VAL A 114 -9.12 2.60 12.53
CA VAL A 114 -8.73 3.54 13.60
C VAL A 114 -7.39 4.19 13.26
N LYS A 115 -7.33 5.53 13.24
CA LYS A 115 -6.04 6.22 13.02
C LYS A 115 -5.12 6.05 14.23
N ALA A 116 -3.87 5.70 13.95
CA ALA A 116 -2.81 5.51 14.94
C ALA A 116 -1.75 6.62 14.88
N ASN A 117 -0.70 6.47 15.68
CA ASN A 117 0.50 7.31 15.61
C ASN A 117 1.53 6.70 14.65
N MET A 118 2.43 7.52 14.13
CA MET A 118 3.53 7.11 13.27
C MET A 118 4.35 5.96 13.89
N LYS A 119 4.76 5.00 13.06
CA LYS A 119 5.53 3.79 13.40
C LYS A 119 4.85 2.81 14.37
N THR A 120 3.56 2.99 14.66
CA THR A 120 2.75 2.05 15.48
C THR A 120 1.75 1.29 14.63
N ILE A 121 1.59 -0.02 14.88
CA ILE A 121 0.79 -0.96 14.08
C ILE A 121 -0.28 -1.59 14.96
N GLY A 122 -1.54 -1.57 14.50
CA GLY A 122 -2.64 -2.29 15.15
C GLY A 122 -2.99 -1.76 16.54
N VAL A 123 -2.53 -0.57 16.91
CA VAL A 123 -2.78 0.06 18.22
C VAL A 123 -3.33 1.48 18.05
N SER A 124 -4.19 1.90 18.98
CA SER A 124 -4.79 3.24 18.98
C SER A 124 -3.74 4.34 19.21
N ALA A 125 -4.08 5.58 18.85
CA ALA A 125 -3.22 6.74 19.10
C ALA A 125 -3.01 7.10 20.59
N ALA A 126 -3.54 6.31 21.55
CA ALA A 126 -3.14 6.38 22.95
C ALA A 126 -1.83 5.60 23.24
N ALA A 127 -1.47 4.62 22.40
CA ALA A 127 -0.16 3.97 22.44
C ALA A 127 0.96 4.94 22.01
N ARG A 128 2.21 4.68 22.42
CA ARG A 128 3.37 5.55 22.19
C ARG A 128 4.51 4.79 21.53
N TYR A 129 5.10 5.38 20.48
CA TYR A 129 6.18 4.77 19.71
C TYR A 129 7.30 4.22 20.62
N ASN A 130 7.69 2.97 20.38
CA ASN A 130 8.75 2.24 21.08
C ASN A 130 8.57 2.07 22.62
N ASN A 131 7.38 2.33 23.18
CA ASN A 131 7.08 2.12 24.61
C ASN A 131 6.12 0.92 24.82
N CYS A 132 6.70 -0.26 25.08
CA CYS A 132 5.99 -1.54 25.15
C CYS A 132 4.78 -1.52 26.11
N SER A 133 4.96 -0.98 27.33
CA SER A 133 3.91 -0.80 28.33
C SER A 133 2.61 -0.13 27.83
N THR A 134 2.65 0.60 26.71
CA THR A 134 1.50 1.32 26.14
C THR A 134 0.69 0.55 25.09
N ILE A 135 1.05 -0.71 24.76
CA ILE A 135 0.21 -1.57 23.90
C ILE A 135 -1.11 -1.93 24.60
N ARG A 136 -1.03 -2.36 25.87
CA ARG A 136 -2.13 -3.05 26.56
C ARG A 136 -3.36 -2.15 26.75
N GLY A 137 -4.50 -2.59 26.22
CA GLY A 137 -5.77 -1.85 26.23
C GLY A 137 -5.93 -0.89 25.06
N ASN A 138 -4.93 -0.81 24.16
CA ASN A 138 -4.96 0.02 22.95
C ASN A 138 -5.00 -0.79 21.65
N GLU A 139 -4.98 -2.12 21.72
CA GLU A 139 -5.04 -3.02 20.57
C GLU A 139 -6.36 -2.83 19.78
N VAL A 140 -6.26 -2.61 18.46
CA VAL A 140 -7.42 -2.44 17.57
C VAL A 140 -7.46 -3.55 16.53
N THR A 141 -8.52 -4.36 16.56
CA THR A 141 -8.64 -5.57 15.75
C THR A 141 -8.86 -5.26 14.26
N SER A 142 -8.08 -5.89 13.37
CA SER A 142 -8.22 -5.71 11.91
C SER A 142 -9.53 -6.26 11.34
N VAL A 143 -9.87 -5.87 10.11
CA VAL A 143 -10.97 -6.45 9.32
C VAL A 143 -10.65 -7.90 8.96
N MET A 144 -9.38 -8.24 8.71
CA MET A 144 -8.94 -9.62 8.45
C MET A 144 -9.20 -10.54 9.66
N ASN A 145 -8.84 -10.10 10.86
CA ASN A 145 -9.09 -10.85 12.09
C ASN A 145 -10.60 -11.02 12.37
N ARG A 146 -11.41 -9.99 12.06
CA ARG A 146 -12.88 -10.07 12.07
C ARG A 146 -13.43 -11.04 11.01
N ALA A 147 -12.85 -11.10 9.82
CA ALA A 147 -13.24 -12.03 8.76
C ALA A 147 -12.97 -13.49 9.16
N LYS A 148 -11.78 -13.80 9.71
CA LYS A 148 -11.45 -15.14 10.24
C LYS A 148 -12.39 -15.55 11.37
N LYS A 149 -12.73 -14.62 12.28
CA LYS A 149 -13.75 -14.82 13.34
C LYS A 149 -15.16 -15.07 12.80
N ALA A 150 -15.48 -14.63 11.58
CA ALA A 150 -16.72 -14.95 10.87
C ALA A 150 -16.66 -16.27 10.06
N GLY A 151 -15.57 -17.04 10.20
CA GLY A 151 -15.35 -18.31 9.50
C GLY A 151 -14.89 -18.17 8.04
N LYS A 152 -14.50 -16.97 7.60
CA LYS A 152 -13.87 -16.77 6.30
C LYS A 152 -12.40 -17.20 6.35
N SER A 153 -11.87 -17.68 5.24
CA SER A 153 -10.43 -17.86 5.08
C SER A 153 -9.75 -16.51 4.83
N VAL A 154 -8.51 -16.36 5.24
CA VAL A 154 -7.81 -15.06 5.18
C VAL A 154 -6.39 -15.19 4.65
N GLY A 155 -5.97 -14.21 3.83
CA GLY A 155 -4.65 -14.21 3.22
C GLY A 155 -3.96 -12.85 3.17
N VAL A 156 -2.63 -12.90 3.21
CA VAL A 156 -1.70 -11.77 3.14
C VAL A 156 -0.70 -12.06 2.01
N VAL A 157 -0.61 -11.15 1.04
CA VAL A 157 0.31 -11.24 -0.11
C VAL A 157 1.04 -9.90 -0.27
N THR A 158 2.37 -9.91 -0.40
CA THR A 158 3.18 -8.68 -0.52
C THR A 158 4.50 -8.90 -1.26
N THR A 159 5.05 -7.85 -1.90
CA THR A 159 6.45 -7.85 -2.38
C THR A 159 7.48 -7.42 -1.30
N THR A 160 7.04 -7.10 -0.08
CA THR A 160 7.94 -6.85 1.06
C THR A 160 8.12 -8.11 1.92
N ARG A 161 8.88 -8.00 3.01
CA ARG A 161 8.86 -8.99 4.09
C ARG A 161 7.43 -9.09 4.66
N VAL A 162 6.91 -10.28 4.93
CA VAL A 162 5.52 -10.45 5.45
C VAL A 162 5.32 -9.84 6.85
N GLN A 163 6.41 -9.47 7.51
CA GLN A 163 6.50 -8.72 8.77
C GLN A 163 6.56 -7.19 8.58
N HIS A 164 6.42 -6.66 7.36
CA HIS A 164 6.46 -5.22 7.11
C HIS A 164 5.25 -4.49 7.72
N ALA A 165 5.28 -3.16 7.76
CA ALA A 165 4.27 -2.35 8.43
C ALA A 165 2.84 -2.57 7.88
N SER A 166 2.70 -2.50 6.56
CA SER A 166 1.45 -2.67 5.82
C SER A 166 0.81 -4.06 5.97
N PRO A 167 1.52 -5.20 5.76
CA PRO A 167 0.95 -6.54 5.97
C PRO A 167 0.77 -6.84 7.46
N ALA A 168 1.66 -6.38 8.34
CA ALA A 168 1.52 -6.59 9.78
C ALA A 168 0.30 -5.89 10.38
N GLY A 169 -0.20 -4.79 9.80
CA GLY A 169 -1.48 -4.20 10.21
C GLY A 169 -2.70 -5.12 10.06
N THR A 170 -2.56 -6.27 9.37
CA THR A 170 -3.62 -7.28 9.27
C THR A 170 -3.70 -8.20 10.51
N TYR A 171 -2.61 -8.37 11.28
CA TYR A 171 -2.53 -9.36 12.38
C TYR A 171 -1.82 -8.89 13.66
N ALA A 172 -0.92 -7.90 13.59
CA ALA A 172 -0.03 -7.51 14.69
C ALA A 172 -0.53 -6.30 15.50
N HIS A 173 -0.07 -6.25 16.75
CA HIS A 173 -0.21 -5.12 17.66
C HIS A 173 1.19 -4.76 18.18
N THR A 174 1.76 -3.65 17.73
CA THR A 174 3.10 -3.20 18.16
C THR A 174 3.25 -1.67 18.17
N VAL A 175 3.98 -1.18 19.16
CA VAL A 175 4.41 0.23 19.26
C VAL A 175 5.64 0.56 18.40
N ASN A 176 6.25 -0.41 17.72
CA ASN A 176 7.38 -0.16 16.83
C ASN A 176 7.36 -1.11 15.64
N ARG A 177 7.13 -0.57 14.44
CA ARG A 177 7.18 -1.31 13.16
C ARG A 177 8.50 -2.02 12.88
N ASN A 178 9.60 -1.61 13.51
CA ASN A 178 10.93 -2.19 13.30
C ASN A 178 11.17 -3.48 14.11
N TRP A 179 10.24 -3.91 14.98
CA TRP A 179 10.37 -5.15 15.77
C TRP A 179 10.04 -6.40 14.93
N TYR A 180 10.76 -6.60 13.82
CA TYR A 180 10.47 -7.66 12.84
C TYR A 180 10.66 -9.06 13.45
N SER A 181 11.76 -9.28 14.15
CA SER A 181 12.06 -10.48 14.95
C SER A 181 12.48 -10.10 16.38
N ASP A 182 12.78 -11.10 17.22
CA ASP A 182 13.20 -10.83 18.59
C ASP A 182 14.54 -10.06 18.66
N THR A 183 15.44 -10.16 17.67
CA THR A 183 16.72 -9.42 17.68
C THR A 183 16.55 -7.91 17.67
N ASP A 184 15.47 -7.45 17.06
CA ASP A 184 15.17 -6.04 16.82
C ASP A 184 14.52 -5.37 18.04
N MET A 185 14.16 -6.17 19.07
CA MET A 185 13.48 -5.72 20.28
C MET A 185 14.46 -5.39 21.41
N PRO A 186 14.33 -4.21 22.07
CA PRO A 186 15.02 -3.92 23.32
C PRO A 186 14.71 -4.98 24.38
N ALA A 187 15.72 -5.38 25.15
CA ALA A 187 15.56 -6.40 26.21
C ALA A 187 14.48 -6.04 27.24
N GLN A 188 14.21 -4.75 27.46
CA GLN A 188 13.11 -4.27 28.30
C GLN A 188 11.72 -4.54 27.69
N ALA A 189 11.54 -4.37 26.37
CA ALA A 189 10.29 -4.67 25.69
C ALA A 189 9.96 -6.18 25.76
N LYS A 190 10.97 -7.04 25.64
CA LYS A 190 10.82 -8.50 25.85
C LYS A 190 10.37 -8.81 27.29
N LYS A 191 10.98 -8.18 28.29
CA LYS A 191 10.61 -8.34 29.72
C LYS A 191 9.19 -7.83 30.03
N GLU A 192 8.75 -6.78 29.36
CA GLU A 192 7.37 -6.26 29.46
C GLU A 192 6.34 -7.10 28.71
N GLY A 193 6.76 -8.16 28.00
CA GLY A 193 5.88 -9.13 27.34
C GLY A 193 5.49 -8.75 25.90
N CYS A 194 6.09 -7.71 25.31
CA CYS A 194 5.91 -7.46 23.88
C CYS A 194 6.54 -8.58 23.04
N GLN A 195 5.82 -8.95 21.98
CA GLN A 195 6.25 -9.95 21.01
C GLN A 195 6.67 -9.28 19.70
N ASP A 196 7.64 -9.88 19.02
CA ASP A 196 8.07 -9.48 17.69
C ASP A 196 7.01 -9.80 16.62
N ILE A 197 7.02 -9.06 15.51
CA ILE A 197 6.01 -9.17 14.45
C ILE A 197 6.00 -10.58 13.84
N ALA A 198 7.18 -11.20 13.69
CA ALA A 198 7.36 -12.59 13.27
C ALA A 198 6.66 -13.60 14.19
N THR A 199 6.78 -13.47 15.53
CA THR A 199 6.00 -14.27 16.49
C THR A 199 4.50 -13.96 16.35
N GLN A 200 4.12 -12.69 16.25
CA GLN A 200 2.70 -12.29 16.19
C GLN A 200 1.97 -12.81 14.93
N LEU A 201 2.67 -12.87 13.78
CA LEU A 201 2.18 -13.43 12.52
C LEU A 201 1.57 -14.82 12.66
N ILE A 202 2.16 -15.66 13.51
CA ILE A 202 1.76 -17.06 13.66
C ILE A 202 0.93 -17.32 14.94
N TYR A 203 0.86 -16.38 15.89
CA TYR A 203 0.14 -16.57 17.17
C TYR A 203 -1.10 -15.72 17.37
N ASN A 204 -1.16 -14.48 16.84
CA ASN A 204 -2.29 -13.57 17.10
C ASN A 204 -3.61 -14.06 16.44
N MET A 205 -3.49 -14.76 15.33
CA MET A 205 -4.59 -15.40 14.61
C MET A 205 -4.08 -16.50 13.69
N ASP A 206 -5.00 -17.35 13.26
CA ASP A 206 -4.81 -18.27 12.14
C ASP A 206 -4.98 -17.50 10.81
N ILE A 207 -4.09 -17.75 9.85
CA ILE A 207 -4.01 -17.15 8.52
C ILE A 207 -3.80 -18.27 7.50
N ASP A 208 -4.75 -18.42 6.58
CA ASP A 208 -4.81 -19.50 5.59
C ASP A 208 -3.77 -19.31 4.47
N VAL A 209 -3.37 -18.08 4.14
CA VAL A 209 -2.32 -17.80 3.14
C VAL A 209 -1.38 -16.67 3.58
N ILE A 210 -0.07 -16.91 3.55
CA ILE A 210 0.97 -15.91 3.84
C ILE A 210 2.02 -15.98 2.73
N LEU A 211 2.16 -14.94 1.89
CA LEU A 211 3.07 -14.93 0.74
C LEU A 211 3.87 -13.61 0.67
N GLY A 212 5.18 -13.69 0.47
CA GLY A 212 6.09 -12.55 0.33
C GLY A 212 7.55 -12.90 0.59
N GLY A 213 8.32 -11.99 1.18
CA GLY A 213 9.67 -12.26 1.72
C GLY A 213 9.71 -12.35 3.24
N GLY A 214 10.91 -12.47 3.82
CA GLY A 214 11.18 -12.36 5.26
C GLY A 214 11.73 -13.60 5.97
N ARG A 215 12.45 -14.51 5.28
CA ARG A 215 12.94 -15.79 5.87
C ARG A 215 13.72 -15.57 7.17
N LYS A 216 14.63 -14.59 7.18
CA LYS A 216 15.62 -14.45 8.27
C LYS A 216 15.01 -14.19 9.65
N TYR A 217 13.85 -13.52 9.71
CA TYR A 217 13.18 -13.14 10.96
C TYR A 217 12.58 -14.31 11.74
N MET A 218 12.58 -15.51 11.16
CA MET A 218 11.73 -16.62 11.55
C MET A 218 12.50 -17.88 11.95
N PHE A 219 13.83 -17.90 11.72
CA PHE A 219 14.73 -19.00 12.04
C PHE A 219 15.80 -18.63 13.07
N PRO A 220 16.31 -19.62 13.83
CA PRO A 220 17.41 -19.43 14.77
C PRO A 220 18.62 -18.70 14.15
N GLU A 221 19.34 -17.94 14.98
CA GLU A 221 20.58 -17.27 14.60
C GLU A 221 21.57 -18.28 13.99
N GLY A 222 21.91 -18.07 12.71
CA GLY A 222 22.86 -18.89 11.96
C GLY A 222 22.25 -19.94 11.02
N THR A 223 20.95 -20.23 11.05
CA THR A 223 20.31 -21.16 10.10
C THR A 223 20.51 -20.70 8.66
N PRO A 224 21.15 -21.48 7.76
CA PRO A 224 21.39 -21.08 6.37
C PRO A 224 20.10 -20.78 5.62
N ASP A 225 20.12 -19.71 4.81
CA ASP A 225 19.02 -19.42 3.88
C ASP A 225 19.00 -20.45 2.73
N PRO A 226 17.85 -21.00 2.31
CA PRO A 226 17.78 -22.08 1.31
C PRO A 226 18.21 -21.63 -0.10
N GLU A 227 18.12 -20.34 -0.42
CA GLU A 227 18.51 -19.79 -1.73
C GLU A 227 19.92 -19.19 -1.70
N TYR A 228 20.33 -18.68 -0.54
CA TYR A 228 21.62 -18.02 -0.30
C TYR A 228 22.49 -18.71 0.77
N PRO A 229 22.69 -20.04 0.75
CA PRO A 229 23.35 -20.76 1.84
C PRO A 229 24.83 -20.40 2.04
N GLY A 230 25.44 -19.71 1.07
CA GLY A 230 26.80 -19.18 1.17
C GLY A 230 26.92 -17.74 1.68
N ASP A 231 25.81 -17.02 1.90
CA ASP A 231 25.81 -15.65 2.41
C ASP A 231 25.19 -15.56 3.81
N ALA A 232 26.05 -15.62 4.82
CA ALA A 232 25.67 -15.58 6.24
C ALA A 232 24.87 -14.32 6.66
N ARG A 233 24.78 -13.29 5.80
CA ARG A 233 23.92 -12.10 6.04
C ARG A 233 22.43 -12.37 5.79
N GLN A 234 22.11 -13.45 5.07
CA GLN A 234 20.74 -13.87 4.75
C GLN A 234 20.20 -14.91 5.74
N ASN A 235 21.07 -15.58 6.48
CA ASN A 235 20.73 -16.60 7.46
C ASN A 235 19.71 -16.11 8.50
N GLY A 236 19.01 -17.07 9.12
CA GLY A 236 18.17 -16.85 10.30
C GLY A 236 18.88 -16.02 11.37
N ILE A 237 18.14 -15.13 12.04
CA ILE A 237 18.70 -14.21 13.04
C ILE A 237 18.16 -14.43 14.47
N ARG A 238 17.12 -15.23 14.68
CA ARG A 238 16.39 -15.28 15.96
C ARG A 238 17.24 -15.76 17.13
N LYS A 239 17.26 -14.95 18.21
CA LYS A 239 18.03 -15.20 19.43
C LYS A 239 17.26 -15.96 20.50
N ASP A 240 15.94 -16.07 20.34
CA ASP A 240 15.12 -17.02 21.09
C ASP A 240 15.30 -18.49 20.64
N LYS A 241 16.09 -18.72 19.57
CA LYS A 241 16.34 -20.03 18.94
C LYS A 241 15.08 -20.75 18.45
N ARG A 242 13.98 -20.01 18.25
CA ARG A 242 12.72 -20.60 17.79
C ARG A 242 12.68 -20.75 16.28
N ASN A 243 11.99 -21.80 15.85
CA ASN A 243 11.69 -22.09 14.47
C ASN A 243 10.19 -21.85 14.26
N LEU A 244 9.84 -20.63 13.90
CA LEU A 244 8.44 -20.19 13.86
C LEU A 244 7.58 -20.93 12.83
N VAL A 245 8.20 -21.65 11.91
CA VAL A 245 7.48 -22.31 10.81
C VAL A 245 7.16 -23.72 11.16
N GLN A 246 8.10 -24.41 11.80
CA GLN A 246 7.79 -25.68 12.45
C GLN A 246 6.70 -25.46 13.53
N GLU A 247 6.71 -24.32 14.24
CA GLU A 247 5.61 -23.91 15.13
C GLU A 247 4.29 -23.65 14.38
N TRP A 248 4.30 -23.00 13.20
CA TRP A 248 3.08 -22.76 12.41
C TRP A 248 2.54 -24.02 11.71
N GLN A 249 3.41 -24.87 11.17
CA GLN A 249 3.06 -26.15 10.56
C GLN A 249 2.44 -27.09 11.60
N ALA A 250 3.02 -27.17 12.80
CA ALA A 250 2.50 -28.01 13.89
C ALA A 250 1.11 -27.59 14.42
N LYS A 251 0.61 -26.40 14.07
CA LYS A 251 -0.68 -25.87 14.53
C LYS A 251 -1.87 -26.20 13.63
N HIS A 252 -1.66 -26.59 12.37
CA HIS A 252 -2.75 -26.72 11.39
C HIS A 252 -2.56 -27.99 10.54
N GLN A 253 -3.65 -28.54 10.00
CA GLN A 253 -3.58 -29.65 9.03
C GLN A 253 -3.61 -29.11 7.59
N GLY A 254 -3.03 -29.85 6.64
CA GLY A 254 -2.97 -29.39 5.24
C GLY A 254 -2.11 -28.13 5.05
N THR A 255 -1.09 -27.95 5.88
CA THR A 255 -0.08 -26.90 5.74
C THR A 255 0.88 -27.23 4.61
N GLN A 256 0.92 -26.38 3.59
CA GLN A 256 1.99 -26.36 2.60
C GLN A 256 2.68 -25.00 2.53
N TYR A 257 3.77 -25.00 1.77
CA TYR A 257 5.00 -24.46 2.29
C TYR A 257 5.99 -24.22 1.12
N VAL A 258 6.36 -22.98 0.72
CA VAL A 258 6.83 -22.65 -0.68
C VAL A 258 7.80 -21.44 -0.93
N TRP A 259 9.09 -21.63 -1.31
CA TRP A 259 10.15 -20.56 -1.49
C TRP A 259 10.47 -20.28 -2.93
N ASN A 260 10.28 -21.26 -3.79
CA ASN A 260 10.35 -21.03 -5.21
C ASN A 260 8.95 -21.04 -5.81
N ARG A 261 8.83 -20.26 -6.88
CA ARG A 261 7.69 -20.12 -7.77
C ARG A 261 7.15 -21.49 -8.21
N THR A 262 8.01 -22.46 -8.48
CA THR A 262 7.61 -23.83 -8.84
C THR A 262 6.85 -24.51 -7.70
N ALA A 263 7.38 -24.50 -6.47
CA ALA A 263 6.70 -25.04 -5.30
C ALA A 263 5.36 -24.32 -5.04
N LEU A 264 5.33 -22.98 -5.11
CA LEU A 264 4.09 -22.18 -4.99
C LEU A 264 3.03 -22.60 -6.00
N ILE A 265 3.41 -22.72 -7.27
CA ILE A 265 2.50 -23.08 -8.36
C ILE A 265 1.91 -24.48 -8.15
N GLN A 266 2.67 -25.45 -7.62
CA GLN A 266 2.13 -26.78 -7.33
C GLN A 266 1.25 -26.80 -6.07
N ALA A 267 1.68 -26.20 -4.96
CA ALA A 267 0.88 -26.14 -3.73
C ALA A 267 -0.47 -25.41 -3.94
N SER A 268 -0.49 -24.37 -4.79
CA SER A 268 -1.75 -23.68 -5.14
C SER A 268 -2.77 -24.55 -5.90
N LYS A 269 -2.34 -25.66 -6.51
CA LYS A 269 -3.18 -26.59 -7.28
C LYS A 269 -3.62 -27.82 -6.47
N ASP A 270 -2.78 -28.27 -5.54
CA ASP A 270 -3.10 -29.40 -4.66
C ASP A 270 -4.33 -29.05 -3.80
N PRO A 271 -5.45 -29.81 -3.89
CA PRO A 271 -6.67 -29.56 -3.13
C PRO A 271 -6.54 -29.84 -1.62
N GLY A 272 -5.53 -30.61 -1.19
CA GLY A 272 -5.25 -30.89 0.22
C GLY A 272 -4.67 -29.69 0.98
N VAL A 273 -4.18 -28.68 0.27
CA VAL A 273 -3.66 -27.44 0.88
C VAL A 273 -4.81 -26.59 1.42
N THR A 274 -4.83 -26.38 2.72
CA THR A 274 -5.77 -25.44 3.38
C THR A 274 -5.04 -24.24 3.97
N HIS A 275 -3.77 -24.42 4.32
CA HIS A 275 -2.90 -23.38 4.86
C HIS A 275 -1.63 -23.32 4.00
N LEU A 276 -1.28 -22.15 3.46
CA LEU A 276 -0.16 -21.96 2.53
C LEU A 276 0.76 -20.83 2.99
N MET A 277 1.92 -21.20 3.54
CA MET A 277 2.91 -20.25 4.05
C MET A 277 4.14 -20.23 3.13
N GLY A 278 4.56 -19.03 2.75
CA GLY A 278 5.97 -18.78 2.54
C GLY A 278 6.69 -18.74 3.91
N ASN A 279 7.78 -19.49 4.27
CA ASN A 279 8.89 -19.21 5.26
C ASN A 279 9.84 -20.39 5.73
N ASP A 280 11.18 -20.48 5.49
CA ASP A 280 11.95 -21.80 5.45
C ASP A 280 12.89 -22.42 6.54
N PRO A 281 12.59 -23.64 7.05
CA PRO A 281 13.54 -24.53 7.78
C PRO A 281 13.63 -26.00 7.29
N ALA A 282 14.78 -26.41 6.73
CA ALA A 282 15.15 -27.83 6.61
C ALA A 282 16.26 -28.19 7.60
N HIS A 283 15.99 -29.08 8.56
CA HIS A 283 16.99 -29.65 9.48
C HIS A 283 17.26 -31.12 9.18
N PRO A 284 18.52 -31.53 8.93
CA PRO A 284 18.97 -32.89 9.18
C PRO A 284 19.41 -33.02 10.65
N THR A 285 18.80 -33.93 11.41
CA THR A 285 19.31 -34.33 12.72
C THR A 285 20.61 -35.12 12.57
N VAL A 286 21.72 -34.59 13.10
CA VAL A 286 22.98 -35.33 13.17
C VAL A 286 22.91 -36.34 14.32
N LEU A 287 22.95 -37.62 13.98
CA LEU A 287 23.35 -38.69 14.90
C LEU A 287 24.80 -39.12 14.56
N PRO A 288 25.60 -39.56 15.54
CA PRO A 288 26.98 -40.01 15.27
C PRO A 288 26.99 -41.24 14.36
N ARG A 289 27.99 -41.31 13.46
CA ARG A 289 28.35 -42.54 12.76
C ARG A 289 29.65 -43.09 13.35
N ASP A 290 29.51 -44.09 14.21
CA ASP A 290 30.55 -45.12 14.31
C ASP A 290 30.52 -45.96 13.02
N GLY A 291 31.70 -46.42 12.57
CA GLY A 291 31.86 -47.06 11.26
C GLY A 291 31.85 -48.58 11.30
N CYS A 292 31.56 -49.19 10.15
CA CYS A 292 32.10 -50.50 9.76
C CYS A 292 31.99 -50.67 8.23
N HIS A 293 32.46 -51.82 7.70
CA HIS A 293 32.98 -51.94 6.34
C HIS A 293 32.38 -53.13 5.54
N TRP A 294 32.66 -53.14 4.22
CA TRP A 294 32.59 -54.28 3.27
C TRP A 294 31.20 -54.59 2.60
N PRO A 295 31.14 -55.30 1.44
CA PRO A 295 30.64 -54.62 0.23
C PRO A 295 29.73 -55.43 -0.74
N SER A 296 29.28 -54.74 -1.81
CA SER A 296 28.92 -55.27 -3.15
C SER A 296 27.82 -56.33 -3.30
N LEU A 297 26.69 -55.97 -3.96
CA LEU A 297 26.28 -56.50 -5.29
C LEU A 297 24.86 -56.04 -5.73
N LEU A 298 24.64 -56.07 -7.05
CA LEU A 298 23.37 -55.92 -7.81
C LEU A 298 22.74 -54.50 -7.91
N PRO A 299 21.91 -54.24 -8.95
CA PRO A 299 21.93 -52.94 -9.65
C PRO A 299 20.74 -52.00 -9.39
N ASP A 300 20.88 -50.77 -9.89
CA ASP A 300 19.91 -49.69 -9.77
C ASP A 300 18.51 -50.00 -10.34
N LEU A 301 17.50 -49.82 -9.50
CA LEU A 301 16.13 -49.49 -9.89
C LEU A 301 15.78 -48.13 -9.26
N PRO A 302 15.24 -47.16 -10.02
CA PRO A 302 14.97 -45.82 -9.50
C PRO A 302 13.83 -45.83 -8.48
N VAL A 303 14.19 -45.77 -7.19
CA VAL A 303 13.23 -45.65 -6.08
C VAL A 303 12.54 -44.28 -6.14
N PRO A 304 11.19 -44.21 -6.14
CA PRO A 304 10.47 -42.94 -6.27
C PRO A 304 10.60 -42.08 -5.00
N THR A 305 11.48 -41.09 -5.04
CA THR A 305 11.87 -40.24 -3.89
C THR A 305 11.28 -38.83 -3.99
N GLY A 306 9.99 -38.71 -3.65
CA GLY A 306 9.55 -37.52 -2.91
C GLY A 306 10.04 -37.59 -1.45
N PRO A 307 9.84 -36.55 -0.60
CA PRO A 307 8.92 -35.41 -0.80
C PRO A 307 9.51 -34.01 -0.45
N PHE A 308 9.20 -32.97 -1.23
CA PHE A 308 9.42 -31.56 -0.81
C PHE A 308 8.35 -30.61 -1.35
N PRO A 309 7.59 -29.98 -0.45
CA PRO A 309 7.29 -28.54 -0.61
C PRO A 309 7.91 -27.75 0.55
N ALA A 310 8.68 -26.71 0.23
CA ALA A 310 9.31 -25.83 1.21
C ALA A 310 9.42 -24.38 0.71
N GLY A 311 9.25 -23.39 1.61
CA GLY A 311 9.90 -22.05 1.55
C GLY A 311 9.09 -20.74 1.75
N LEU A 312 9.72 -19.53 1.69
CA LEU A 312 9.27 -18.09 1.47
C LEU A 312 10.11 -17.52 0.30
N PHE A 313 9.75 -16.40 -0.35
CA PHE A 313 10.48 -15.97 -1.56
C PHE A 313 11.82 -15.21 -1.35
N GLU A 314 12.06 -14.51 -0.23
CA GLU A 314 13.36 -13.84 0.05
C GLU A 314 13.71 -13.82 1.56
N PRO A 315 14.97 -13.58 1.97
CA PRO A 315 15.38 -13.38 3.37
C PRO A 315 14.78 -12.13 4.01
N ALA A 316 14.57 -11.07 3.21
CA ALA A 316 13.99 -9.80 3.64
C ALA A 316 12.83 -9.41 2.72
N ASP A 317 12.93 -8.32 1.95
CA ASP A 317 11.90 -7.94 0.97
C ASP A 317 12.15 -8.64 -0.38
N MET A 318 11.10 -8.92 -1.17
CA MET A 318 11.26 -9.61 -2.47
C MET A 318 12.11 -8.80 -3.46
N LYS A 319 12.79 -9.43 -4.41
CA LYS A 319 13.47 -8.72 -5.51
C LYS A 319 12.47 -7.80 -6.24
N TYR A 320 12.89 -6.61 -6.69
CA TYR A 320 12.09 -5.80 -7.61
C TYR A 320 11.77 -6.60 -8.88
N GLU A 321 10.60 -6.40 -9.51
CA GLU A 321 10.20 -7.10 -10.73
C GLU A 321 11.29 -7.05 -11.82
N ALA A 322 11.86 -5.86 -12.06
CA ALA A 322 12.93 -5.64 -13.03
C ALA A 322 14.27 -6.35 -12.69
N GLN A 323 14.33 -7.05 -11.55
CA GLN A 323 15.48 -7.79 -11.01
C GLN A 323 15.09 -9.21 -10.56
N ARG A 324 13.84 -9.64 -10.83
CA ARG A 324 13.25 -10.88 -10.33
C ARG A 324 13.75 -12.09 -11.14
N ASP A 325 14.20 -13.16 -10.47
CA ASP A 325 14.54 -14.42 -11.14
C ASP A 325 13.24 -15.16 -11.47
N ASN A 326 12.81 -15.09 -12.73
CA ASN A 326 11.58 -15.73 -13.22
C ASN A 326 11.51 -17.27 -13.01
N SER A 327 12.64 -17.93 -12.70
CA SER A 327 12.67 -19.35 -12.34
C SER A 327 12.46 -19.61 -10.85
N ARG A 328 12.89 -18.68 -9.98
CA ARG A 328 12.83 -18.80 -8.52
C ARG A 328 11.68 -18.01 -7.90
N ASP A 329 11.50 -16.76 -8.29
CA ASP A 329 10.64 -15.82 -7.60
C ASP A 329 9.28 -15.69 -8.30
N PRO A 330 8.15 -15.87 -7.61
CA PRO A 330 6.84 -15.56 -8.18
C PRO A 330 6.65 -14.05 -8.28
N SER A 331 5.99 -13.60 -9.35
CA SER A 331 5.48 -12.23 -9.41
C SER A 331 4.34 -12.01 -8.40
N LEU A 332 4.06 -10.75 -8.05
CA LEU A 332 2.89 -10.40 -7.23
C LEU A 332 1.57 -10.89 -7.85
N GLN A 333 1.49 -10.93 -9.19
CA GLN A 333 0.34 -11.48 -9.91
C GLN A 333 0.18 -12.99 -9.66
N GLU A 334 1.28 -13.75 -9.68
CA GLU A 334 1.26 -15.20 -9.44
C GLU A 334 1.01 -15.55 -7.98
N MET A 335 1.53 -14.78 -7.02
CA MET A 335 1.18 -14.93 -5.61
C MET A 335 -0.31 -14.63 -5.37
N THR A 336 -0.86 -13.62 -6.03
CA THR A 336 -2.30 -13.29 -5.96
C THR A 336 -3.16 -14.42 -6.52
N GLU A 337 -2.80 -14.97 -7.69
CA GLU A 337 -3.49 -16.14 -8.26
C GLU A 337 -3.36 -17.39 -7.38
N ALA A 338 -2.19 -17.64 -6.80
CA ALA A 338 -1.98 -18.76 -5.87
C ALA A 338 -2.81 -18.61 -4.58
N ALA A 339 -2.87 -17.42 -3.99
CA ALA A 339 -3.69 -17.13 -2.83
C ALA A 339 -5.18 -17.32 -3.14
N LEU A 340 -5.67 -16.79 -4.25
CA LEU A 340 -7.07 -16.93 -4.66
C LEU A 340 -7.46 -18.40 -4.87
N ARG A 341 -6.60 -19.23 -5.47
CA ARG A 341 -6.84 -20.68 -5.63
C ARG A 341 -6.99 -21.45 -4.31
N VAL A 342 -6.38 -20.98 -3.21
CA VAL A 342 -6.53 -21.59 -1.88
C VAL A 342 -7.74 -21.00 -1.15
N LEU A 343 -7.84 -19.67 -1.10
CA LEU A 343 -8.88 -18.95 -0.34
C LEU A 343 -10.29 -19.15 -0.90
N SER A 344 -10.45 -19.30 -2.21
CA SER A 344 -11.76 -19.51 -2.85
C SER A 344 -12.42 -20.84 -2.49
N ARG A 345 -11.66 -21.80 -1.93
CA ARG A 345 -12.14 -23.12 -1.49
C ARG A 345 -13.10 -23.03 -0.30
N ASN A 346 -13.04 -21.95 0.49
CA ASN A 346 -13.93 -21.75 1.63
C ASN A 346 -15.33 -21.25 1.16
N PRO A 347 -16.42 -22.00 1.38
CA PRO A 347 -17.76 -21.60 0.95
C PRO A 347 -18.29 -20.34 1.66
N ARG A 348 -17.74 -19.97 2.84
CA ARG A 348 -18.04 -18.73 3.55
C ARG A 348 -17.36 -17.50 2.91
N GLY A 349 -16.50 -17.72 1.92
CA GLY A 349 -15.66 -16.71 1.27
C GLY A 349 -14.41 -16.36 2.07
N PHE A 350 -13.73 -15.29 1.62
CA PHE A 350 -12.42 -14.93 2.13
C PHE A 350 -12.20 -13.43 2.35
N TYR A 351 -11.12 -13.07 3.05
CA TYR A 351 -10.49 -11.75 3.03
C TYR A 351 -9.07 -11.89 2.48
N LEU A 352 -8.68 -11.07 1.52
CA LEU A 352 -7.33 -11.07 0.94
C LEU A 352 -6.75 -9.65 0.97
N PHE A 353 -5.56 -9.51 1.57
CA PHE A 353 -4.71 -8.32 1.43
C PHE A 353 -3.64 -8.60 0.37
N VAL A 354 -3.47 -7.69 -0.60
CA VAL A 354 -2.44 -7.76 -1.64
C VAL A 354 -1.69 -6.44 -1.71
N GLU A 355 -0.36 -6.47 -1.64
CA GLU A 355 0.46 -5.26 -1.51
C GLU A 355 1.52 -5.15 -2.61
N GLY A 356 1.51 -4.03 -3.34
CA GLY A 356 2.62 -3.57 -4.19
C GLY A 356 3.67 -2.84 -3.36
N GLY A 357 4.17 -3.46 -2.30
CA GLY A 357 4.88 -2.76 -1.23
C GLY A 357 6.21 -2.13 -1.64
N ARG A 358 6.87 -2.64 -2.68
CA ARG A 358 8.12 -2.07 -3.19
C ARG A 358 7.95 -0.85 -4.11
N ILE A 359 6.72 -0.40 -4.41
CA ILE A 359 6.48 0.90 -5.06
C ILE A 359 7.07 2.03 -4.20
N ASP A 360 6.79 2.00 -2.89
CA ASP A 360 7.35 2.88 -1.88
C ASP A 360 8.88 2.85 -1.86
N HIS A 361 9.47 1.64 -1.79
CA HIS A 361 10.92 1.46 -1.72
C HIS A 361 11.61 2.08 -2.97
N GLY A 362 11.05 1.88 -4.17
CA GLY A 362 11.58 2.48 -5.39
C GLY A 362 11.50 4.01 -5.43
N HIS A 363 10.48 4.60 -4.80
CA HIS A 363 10.38 6.04 -4.62
C HIS A 363 11.35 6.58 -3.56
N HIS A 364 11.54 5.87 -2.44
CA HIS A 364 12.52 6.23 -1.41
C HIS A 364 13.97 6.17 -1.92
N GLU A 365 14.28 5.23 -2.82
CA GLU A 365 15.55 5.17 -3.56
C GLU A 365 15.71 6.30 -4.60
N GLY A 366 14.65 7.06 -4.90
CA GLY A 366 14.62 8.04 -6.00
C GLY A 366 14.61 7.42 -7.40
N VAL A 367 14.52 6.08 -7.51
CA VAL A 367 14.61 5.35 -8.77
C VAL A 367 13.21 5.06 -9.29
N ALA A 368 12.61 6.04 -9.97
CA ALA A 368 11.24 5.94 -10.47
C ALA A 368 10.99 4.74 -11.40
N TYR A 369 12.02 4.27 -12.13
CA TYR A 369 11.92 3.03 -12.92
C TYR A 369 11.48 1.83 -12.08
N ARG A 370 12.05 1.67 -10.87
CA ARG A 370 11.67 0.59 -9.92
C ARG A 370 10.24 0.79 -9.41
N ALA A 371 9.91 1.98 -8.92
CA ALA A 371 8.58 2.29 -8.41
C ALA A 371 7.46 2.08 -9.44
N LEU A 372 7.65 2.56 -10.68
CA LEU A 372 6.64 2.44 -11.73
C LEU A 372 6.54 1.01 -12.28
N THR A 373 7.63 0.24 -12.34
CA THR A 373 7.56 -1.18 -12.75
C THR A 373 6.85 -2.05 -11.71
N GLU A 374 7.11 -1.86 -10.41
CA GLU A 374 6.31 -2.50 -9.34
C GLU A 374 4.82 -2.19 -9.48
N ALA A 375 4.48 -0.91 -9.74
CA ALA A 375 3.10 -0.48 -9.93
C ALA A 375 2.42 -1.09 -11.18
N VAL A 376 3.17 -1.40 -12.24
CA VAL A 376 2.65 -2.16 -13.40
C VAL A 376 2.27 -3.58 -13.00
N VAL A 377 3.08 -4.26 -12.18
CA VAL A 377 2.79 -5.62 -11.68
C VAL A 377 1.64 -5.62 -10.67
N PHE A 378 1.58 -4.62 -9.80
CA PHE A 378 0.45 -4.41 -8.89
C PHE A 378 -0.88 -4.29 -9.65
N ASP A 379 -0.91 -3.51 -10.74
CA ASP A 379 -2.09 -3.43 -11.61
C ASP A 379 -2.35 -4.73 -12.40
N ASN A 380 -1.31 -5.52 -12.72
CA ASN A 380 -1.47 -6.87 -13.28
C ASN A 380 -2.08 -7.85 -12.25
N ALA A 381 -1.79 -7.68 -10.96
CA ALA A 381 -2.39 -8.47 -9.88
C ALA A 381 -3.88 -8.09 -9.66
N ILE A 382 -4.22 -6.80 -9.76
CA ILE A 382 -5.61 -6.30 -9.77
C ILE A 382 -6.39 -6.92 -10.94
N ALA A 383 -5.84 -6.84 -12.16
CA ALA A 383 -6.43 -7.46 -13.34
C ALA A 383 -6.64 -8.97 -13.16
N LYS A 384 -5.68 -9.65 -12.50
CA LYS A 384 -5.75 -11.09 -12.24
C LYS A 384 -6.83 -11.46 -11.22
N ALA A 385 -7.01 -10.69 -10.16
CA ALA A 385 -8.12 -10.93 -9.22
C ALA A 385 -9.49 -10.72 -9.88
N GLY A 386 -9.63 -9.71 -10.74
CA GLY A 386 -10.85 -9.49 -11.53
C GLY A 386 -11.17 -10.64 -12.51
N GLN A 387 -10.17 -11.38 -12.98
CA GLN A 387 -10.35 -12.60 -13.80
C GLN A 387 -10.76 -13.83 -12.98
N LEU A 388 -10.55 -13.83 -11.66
CA LEU A 388 -10.69 -14.99 -10.78
C LEU A 388 -11.80 -14.86 -9.73
N THR A 389 -12.55 -13.76 -9.75
CA THR A 389 -13.63 -13.46 -8.80
C THR A 389 -14.82 -12.81 -9.51
N SER A 390 -15.95 -12.66 -8.83
CA SER A 390 -17.16 -12.04 -9.39
C SER A 390 -17.50 -10.78 -8.61
N GLU A 391 -17.68 -9.64 -9.28
CA GLU A 391 -18.13 -8.39 -8.65
C GLU A 391 -19.48 -8.53 -7.92
N ALA A 392 -20.31 -9.51 -8.31
CA ALA A 392 -21.59 -9.81 -7.66
C ALA A 392 -21.46 -10.40 -6.25
N ASP A 393 -20.30 -10.96 -5.88
CA ASP A 393 -20.03 -11.50 -4.53
C ASP A 393 -18.71 -11.00 -3.89
N THR A 394 -17.87 -10.27 -4.64
CA THR A 394 -16.52 -9.88 -4.24
C THR A 394 -16.38 -8.35 -4.25
N LEU A 395 -16.22 -7.76 -3.06
CA LEU A 395 -15.81 -6.36 -2.95
C LEU A 395 -14.29 -6.27 -3.08
N ILE A 396 -13.82 -5.71 -4.20
CA ILE A 396 -12.42 -5.34 -4.39
C ILE A 396 -12.28 -3.83 -4.12
N LEU A 397 -11.27 -3.45 -3.34
CA LEU A 397 -10.84 -2.06 -3.14
C LEU A 397 -9.38 -1.93 -3.59
N VAL A 398 -9.07 -0.82 -4.27
CA VAL A 398 -7.69 -0.42 -4.61
C VAL A 398 -7.41 0.92 -3.95
N THR A 399 -6.30 1.04 -3.23
CA THR A 399 -5.85 2.30 -2.63
C THR A 399 -4.33 2.34 -2.51
N ALA A 400 -3.79 3.53 -2.26
CA ALA A 400 -2.52 3.67 -1.57
C ALA A 400 -2.76 4.00 -0.10
N ASP A 401 -1.73 3.83 0.72
CA ASP A 401 -1.75 4.21 2.13
C ASP A 401 -1.30 5.68 2.31
N HIS A 402 -0.27 6.09 1.56
CA HIS A 402 0.20 7.46 1.38
C HIS A 402 0.68 7.73 -0.06
N SER A 403 1.46 8.78 -0.25
CA SER A 403 2.03 9.22 -1.53
C SER A 403 3.48 9.62 -1.30
N HIS A 404 4.23 9.79 -2.39
CA HIS A 404 5.60 10.33 -2.36
C HIS A 404 5.66 11.78 -2.82
N VAL A 405 6.82 12.42 -2.62
CA VAL A 405 7.20 13.71 -3.24
C VAL A 405 7.59 13.55 -4.72
N PHE A 406 7.04 12.53 -5.39
CA PHE A 406 7.22 12.20 -6.80
C PHE A 406 6.33 13.08 -7.69
N SER A 407 6.90 13.55 -8.80
CA SER A 407 6.22 14.37 -9.79
C SER A 407 6.68 14.01 -11.20
N PHE A 408 5.83 14.26 -12.20
CA PHE A 408 6.19 14.25 -13.61
C PHE A 408 5.65 15.53 -14.27
N GLY A 409 6.36 16.07 -15.26
CA GLY A 409 6.02 17.36 -15.87
C GLY A 409 6.91 17.73 -17.06
N GLY A 410 7.18 19.02 -17.23
CA GLY A 410 8.10 19.51 -18.28
C GLY A 410 7.52 19.49 -19.70
N TYR A 411 6.19 19.53 -19.87
CA TYR A 411 5.53 19.66 -21.19
C TYR A 411 5.98 18.64 -22.25
N THR A 412 6.21 17.39 -21.84
CA THR A 412 6.60 16.28 -22.72
C THR A 412 5.56 15.98 -23.80
N LEU A 413 6.02 15.57 -24.99
CA LEU A 413 5.16 15.23 -26.11
C LEU A 413 4.36 13.93 -25.86
N ARG A 414 3.17 13.82 -26.45
CA ARG A 414 2.36 12.59 -26.41
C ARG A 414 3.17 11.42 -26.98
N GLY A 415 3.23 10.29 -26.27
CA GLY A 415 4.00 9.12 -26.70
C GLY A 415 5.49 9.12 -26.34
N SER A 416 6.04 10.19 -25.73
CA SER A 416 7.42 10.13 -25.21
C SER A 416 7.50 9.26 -23.95
N SER A 417 8.62 8.54 -23.77
CA SER A 417 8.92 7.78 -22.55
C SER A 417 8.68 8.62 -21.29
N ILE A 418 7.98 8.06 -20.31
CA ILE A 418 7.74 8.71 -19.00
C ILE A 418 9.04 9.01 -18.23
N PHE A 419 10.13 8.30 -18.54
CA PHE A 419 11.46 8.53 -17.96
C PHE A 419 12.24 9.64 -18.67
N GLY A 420 11.79 10.07 -19.85
CA GLY A 420 12.50 10.96 -20.76
C GLY A 420 12.71 12.38 -20.25
N LEU A 421 13.45 13.17 -21.04
CA LEU A 421 13.70 14.57 -20.78
C LEU A 421 12.43 15.43 -20.94
N GLY A 422 12.31 16.46 -20.11
CA GLY A 422 11.34 17.54 -20.29
C GLY A 422 11.69 18.41 -21.50
N PHE A 423 10.74 19.21 -21.95
CA PHE A 423 10.89 20.11 -23.08
C PHE A 423 11.86 21.26 -22.74
N GLY A 424 12.83 21.47 -23.63
CA GLY A 424 13.81 22.55 -23.54
C GLY A 424 14.93 22.32 -22.51
N LYS A 425 15.75 23.36 -22.33
CA LYS A 425 16.73 23.45 -21.24
C LYS A 425 16.13 24.28 -20.10
N ALA A 426 16.50 23.98 -18.86
CA ALA A 426 16.13 24.77 -17.69
C ALA A 426 16.96 26.07 -17.59
N ASN A 427 16.67 26.91 -16.59
CA ASN A 427 17.31 28.22 -16.40
C ASN A 427 18.84 28.19 -16.20
N ASP A 428 19.42 27.02 -15.93
CA ASP A 428 20.87 26.78 -15.84
C ASP A 428 21.47 26.24 -17.16
N SER A 429 20.73 26.38 -18.27
CA SER A 429 21.06 25.90 -19.62
C SER A 429 21.25 24.38 -19.75
N LYS A 430 20.78 23.61 -18.77
CA LYS A 430 20.89 22.14 -18.70
C LYS A 430 19.53 21.45 -18.87
N SER A 431 19.53 20.26 -19.44
CA SER A 431 18.35 19.39 -19.57
C SER A 431 17.78 19.06 -18.20
N TYR A 432 16.56 18.52 -18.14
CA TYR A 432 15.97 17.97 -16.94
C TYR A 432 15.07 16.80 -17.34
N THR A 433 14.91 15.81 -16.46
CA THR A 433 13.95 14.73 -16.66
C THR A 433 12.51 15.23 -16.46
N SER A 434 11.55 14.61 -17.14
CA SER A 434 10.13 14.85 -16.89
C SER A 434 9.77 14.48 -15.45
N ILE A 435 10.27 13.32 -14.99
CA ILE A 435 10.20 12.88 -13.60
C ILE A 435 11.16 13.67 -12.72
N LEU A 436 10.67 14.18 -11.60
CA LEU A 436 11.47 14.79 -10.53
C LEU A 436 10.90 14.43 -9.15
N TYR A 437 11.77 14.37 -8.14
CA TYR A 437 11.40 14.25 -6.73
C TYR A 437 11.69 15.55 -5.98
N GLY A 438 10.80 15.95 -5.06
CA GLY A 438 11.00 17.14 -4.23
C GLY A 438 12.15 17.02 -3.20
N ASN A 439 12.57 15.80 -2.89
CA ASN A 439 13.80 15.44 -2.17
C ASN A 439 14.10 13.94 -2.37
N GLY A 440 15.33 13.51 -2.09
CA GLY A 440 15.75 12.11 -2.23
C GLY A 440 17.26 11.98 -2.51
N PRO A 441 17.79 10.75 -2.63
CA PRO A 441 19.21 10.51 -2.88
C PRO A 441 19.67 10.90 -4.30
N GLY A 442 18.74 11.15 -5.24
CA GLY A 442 19.04 11.65 -6.60
C GLY A 442 19.49 13.12 -6.67
N TYR A 443 19.63 13.81 -5.53
CA TYR A 443 20.23 15.15 -5.51
C TYR A 443 21.74 15.07 -5.72
N ALA A 444 22.23 15.65 -6.82
CA ALA A 444 23.65 15.64 -7.18
C ALA A 444 24.17 17.05 -7.52
N LEU A 445 25.41 17.34 -7.10
CA LEU A 445 26.19 18.52 -7.50
C LEU A 445 27.54 18.10 -8.08
N GLY A 446 27.76 18.39 -9.35
CA GLY A 446 29.07 18.38 -9.99
C GLY A 446 29.81 19.68 -9.71
N GLY A 447 30.44 19.77 -8.54
CA GLY A 447 31.04 21.02 -8.06
C GLY A 447 29.97 22.06 -7.68
N ALA A 448 29.92 23.19 -8.38
CA ALA A 448 29.03 24.31 -8.05
C ALA A 448 27.61 24.23 -8.65
N SER A 449 27.29 23.18 -9.41
CA SER A 449 26.02 23.04 -10.13
C SER A 449 25.66 21.57 -10.32
N ARG A 450 24.39 21.24 -10.55
CA ARG A 450 23.93 19.88 -10.89
C ARG A 450 24.54 19.36 -12.20
N PRO A 451 24.55 18.04 -12.45
CA PRO A 451 24.81 17.49 -13.79
C PRO A 451 23.85 18.07 -14.85
N ASP A 452 24.33 18.15 -16.10
CA ASP A 452 23.43 18.14 -17.25
C ASP A 452 23.06 16.67 -17.54
N VAL A 453 21.79 16.39 -17.82
CA VAL A 453 21.27 15.03 -17.99
C VAL A 453 20.94 14.74 -19.44
N ASP A 454 21.09 13.49 -19.87
CA ASP A 454 20.92 13.11 -21.28
C ASP A 454 19.98 11.92 -21.52
N GLY A 455 19.88 11.51 -22.79
CA GLY A 455 19.02 10.41 -23.24
C GLY A 455 19.39 9.03 -22.70
N SER A 456 20.61 8.84 -22.18
CA SER A 456 21.05 7.58 -21.58
C SER A 456 20.59 7.47 -20.12
N GLU A 457 20.75 8.53 -19.33
CA GLU A 457 20.28 8.61 -17.94
C GLU A 457 18.74 8.66 -17.84
N SER A 458 18.07 9.11 -18.90
CA SER A 458 16.60 9.16 -19.03
C SER A 458 15.99 7.99 -19.82
N SER A 459 16.78 6.93 -20.06
CA SER A 459 16.32 5.69 -20.70
C SER A 459 15.99 4.58 -19.68
N GLU A 460 15.38 3.49 -20.17
CA GLU A 460 15.16 2.27 -19.38
C GLU A 460 16.47 1.78 -18.77
N CYS A 461 16.48 1.40 -17.50
CA CYS A 461 17.66 0.82 -16.85
C CYS A 461 17.96 -0.60 -17.36
N ARG A 462 18.47 -0.71 -18.60
CA ARG A 462 19.10 -1.92 -19.12
C ARG A 462 20.22 -2.32 -18.17
N GLY A 463 20.23 -3.60 -17.76
CA GLY A 463 21.13 -4.12 -16.72
C GLY A 463 22.61 -4.04 -17.10
N GLY A 464 23.22 -2.87 -16.94
CA GLY A 464 24.66 -2.69 -17.03
C GLY A 464 25.35 -3.36 -15.85
N SER A 465 26.32 -4.24 -16.14
CA SER A 465 27.16 -4.82 -15.11
C SER A 465 27.93 -3.72 -14.38
N VAL A 466 27.74 -3.60 -13.07
CA VAL A 466 28.56 -2.70 -12.25
C VAL A 466 29.98 -3.26 -12.22
N GLY A 467 30.89 -2.57 -12.90
CA GLY A 467 32.29 -3.00 -13.03
C GLY A 467 32.93 -3.26 -11.66
N GLY A 468 33.74 -4.32 -11.57
CA GLY A 468 34.28 -4.83 -10.32
C GLY A 468 35.28 -3.92 -9.62
N GLY A 469 34.80 -2.88 -8.94
CA GLY A 469 35.54 -2.10 -7.95
C GLY A 469 35.04 -2.44 -6.55
N THR A 470 35.86 -3.15 -5.76
CA THR A 470 35.47 -3.68 -4.45
C THR A 470 35.13 -2.57 -3.45
N PRO A 471 33.87 -2.44 -2.97
CA PRO A 471 33.54 -1.48 -1.93
C PRO A 471 34.07 -2.03 -0.59
N ALA A 472 35.04 -1.35 0.02
CA ALA A 472 35.53 -1.71 1.35
C ALA A 472 34.37 -1.67 2.36
N GLY A 473 34.22 -2.74 3.14
CA GLY A 473 32.99 -3.00 3.89
C GLY A 473 32.68 -1.97 4.97
N ASN A 474 31.52 -1.31 4.86
CA ASN A 474 30.88 -0.60 5.97
C ASN A 474 29.36 -0.44 5.75
N SER A 475 28.66 -1.55 5.54
CA SER A 475 27.21 -1.60 5.35
C SER A 475 26.44 -1.36 6.66
N ARG A 476 26.53 -0.12 7.18
CA ARG A 476 25.47 0.43 8.03
C ARG A 476 24.38 0.98 7.10
N GLU A 477 23.33 0.19 6.92
CA GLU A 477 22.12 0.64 6.22
C GLU A 477 21.56 1.89 6.92
N ARG A 478 21.66 3.03 6.25
CA ARG A 478 21.12 4.30 6.74
C ARG A 478 19.70 4.50 6.20
N GLU A 479 18.75 3.74 6.76
CA GLU A 479 17.42 4.32 6.98
C GLU A 479 17.56 5.65 7.73
N ALA A 480 16.60 6.56 7.56
CA ALA A 480 16.68 7.93 8.05
C ALA A 480 16.97 8.02 9.56
N ALA A 481 18.24 8.28 9.89
CA ALA A 481 18.68 8.49 11.26
C ALA A 481 17.93 9.67 11.86
N SER A 482 17.14 9.42 12.90
CA SER A 482 16.39 10.48 13.57
C SER A 482 17.36 11.48 14.22
N PRO A 483 17.12 12.80 14.14
CA PRO A 483 17.90 13.76 14.91
C PRO A 483 17.77 13.45 16.41
N PRO A 484 18.84 13.64 17.21
CA PRO A 484 18.81 13.30 18.62
C PRO A 484 17.75 14.11 19.38
N ALA A 485 17.08 13.45 20.32
CA ALA A 485 15.99 14.06 21.08
C ALA A 485 16.49 15.22 21.96
N LEU A 486 16.00 16.44 21.69
CA LEU A 486 16.15 17.58 22.58
C LEU A 486 15.29 17.37 23.83
N ASN A 487 15.89 16.86 24.90
CA ASN A 487 15.24 16.72 26.20
C ASN A 487 14.90 18.10 26.80
N PRO A 488 13.61 18.44 27.01
CA PRO A 488 13.26 19.63 27.79
C PRO A 488 13.53 19.36 29.27
N ARG A 489 14.53 20.04 29.85
CA ARG A 489 14.72 20.04 31.31
C ARG A 489 13.64 20.93 31.96
N PRO A 490 13.01 20.51 33.07
CA PRO A 490 12.07 21.35 33.80
C PRO A 490 12.79 22.51 34.52
N PRO A 491 12.11 23.64 34.75
CA PRO A 491 12.67 24.75 35.53
C PRO A 491 12.69 24.40 37.02
N VAL A 492 13.78 24.76 37.71
CA VAL A 492 13.85 24.73 39.18
C VAL A 492 14.33 26.11 39.67
N SER A 493 13.58 26.69 40.59
CA SER A 493 13.81 28.02 41.17
C SER A 493 14.42 27.93 42.56
N GLY A 494 15.50 28.68 42.84
CA GLY A 494 16.06 28.79 44.20
C GLY A 494 17.39 29.57 44.25
N PRO A 495 17.67 30.45 45.24
CA PRO A 495 18.82 31.37 45.18
C PRO A 495 19.80 31.30 46.40
N ARG A 496 20.82 32.19 46.38
CA ARG A 496 21.81 32.54 47.45
C ARG A 496 23.04 31.59 47.55
N VAL A 497 24.24 31.98 48.05
CA VAL A 497 24.95 33.27 48.33
C VAL A 497 26.49 32.97 48.40
N PRO A 498 27.43 33.92 48.20
CA PRO A 498 28.86 33.62 47.96
C PRO A 498 29.87 33.91 49.12
N ALA A 499 31.06 33.29 49.04
CA ALA A 499 32.35 33.69 49.68
C ALA A 499 33.53 33.02 48.91
N ALA A 500 34.53 33.75 48.40
CA ALA A 500 35.88 34.04 48.98
C ALA A 500 36.89 32.86 48.98
N GLY A 501 38.19 33.03 48.65
CA GLY A 501 38.90 34.19 48.06
C GLY A 501 40.45 34.11 48.09
N GLY A 502 41.12 34.96 47.30
CA GLY A 502 42.60 35.17 47.29
C GLY A 502 43.40 34.34 46.28
N ARG A 503 44.59 34.76 45.78
CA ARG A 503 45.30 36.05 45.80
C ARG A 503 46.23 36.16 44.56
N ALA A 504 46.62 37.38 44.14
CA ALA A 504 47.57 37.66 43.04
C ALA A 504 48.91 38.26 43.57
N PRO A 505 49.95 38.43 42.74
CA PRO A 505 50.12 39.67 41.93
C PRO A 505 50.69 39.41 40.50
N GLY A 506 50.84 40.39 39.58
CA GLY A 506 50.50 41.83 39.58
C GLY A 506 51.04 42.56 38.33
N GLU A 507 50.89 43.91 38.29
CA GLU A 507 51.43 44.86 37.28
C GLU A 507 50.87 44.76 35.82
N ARG A 508 50.63 45.83 35.03
CA ARG A 508 50.76 47.32 35.14
C ARG A 508 49.61 48.01 34.35
N ASP A 509 49.26 49.26 34.71
CA ASP A 509 48.45 50.23 33.94
C ASP A 509 49.16 51.60 33.98
N PRO A 510 49.06 52.45 32.95
CA PRO A 510 48.39 53.73 33.21
C PRO A 510 47.61 54.39 32.04
N ARG A 511 46.28 54.55 32.24
CA ARG A 511 45.54 55.85 32.10
C ARG A 511 45.32 56.40 30.65
N ARG A 512 44.36 57.31 30.34
CA ARG A 512 43.25 57.96 31.07
C ARG A 512 42.17 58.55 30.11
N ARG A 513 40.91 58.56 30.58
CA ARG A 513 39.82 59.58 30.43
C ARG A 513 39.90 60.69 29.36
N GLY A 514 38.76 60.98 28.70
CA GLY A 514 38.46 62.30 28.10
C GLY A 514 37.00 62.50 27.66
N ARG A 515 36.41 63.69 27.86
CA ARG A 515 35.11 64.14 27.32
C ARG A 515 35.27 65.49 26.60
N GLY A 516 34.61 65.68 25.46
CA GLY A 516 33.91 66.94 25.13
C GLY A 516 34.58 68.01 24.24
N GLY A 517 34.21 68.02 22.96
CA GLY A 517 33.56 69.18 22.29
C GLY A 517 34.35 70.38 21.73
N VAL A 518 33.70 71.04 20.74
CA VAL A 518 33.69 72.48 20.36
C VAL A 518 34.13 72.85 18.91
N ARG A 519 33.12 73.20 18.08
CA ARG A 519 33.11 74.10 16.87
C ARG A 519 33.99 73.66 15.66
N ALA A 520 33.75 74.13 14.42
CA ALA A 520 32.98 75.29 13.92
C ALA A 520 32.05 75.03 12.69
N ARG A 521 31.56 76.11 12.07
CA ARG A 521 30.60 76.25 10.93
C ARG A 521 31.08 77.39 9.99
N PRO A 522 30.41 77.81 8.88
CA PRO A 522 29.09 77.46 8.30
C PRO A 522 29.25 76.56 7.04
N ALA A 523 28.47 76.48 5.95
CA ALA A 523 27.12 76.86 5.44
C ALA A 523 26.76 75.81 4.34
N GLY A 524 25.62 75.71 3.62
CA GLY A 524 24.28 76.32 3.54
C GLY A 524 23.47 75.48 2.48
N ALA A 525 22.15 75.32 2.41
CA ALA A 525 20.93 76.10 2.71
C ALA A 525 20.34 76.85 1.48
N PRO A 526 19.01 76.83 1.22
CA PRO A 526 18.00 75.81 1.62
C PRO A 526 16.83 75.55 0.60
N GLY A 527 16.01 74.51 0.85
CA GLY A 527 14.59 74.42 0.42
C GLY A 527 14.17 73.13 -0.31
N ALA A 528 12.97 72.56 -0.15
CA ALA A 528 11.91 72.83 0.86
C ALA A 528 10.98 71.60 1.08
N ARG A 529 10.15 71.72 2.13
CA ARG A 529 9.11 70.82 2.71
C ARG A 529 8.03 70.32 1.71
N ARG A 530 7.09 69.38 2.02
CA ARG A 530 6.93 68.24 2.96
C ARG A 530 5.43 67.81 2.92
N ALA A 531 5.10 66.56 2.60
CA ALA A 531 3.83 65.84 2.83
C ALA A 531 2.47 66.45 2.36
N GLY A 532 1.60 65.60 1.80
CA GLY A 532 0.17 65.90 1.55
C GLY A 532 -0.53 64.81 0.75
N ALA A 533 -1.82 64.57 1.03
CA ALA A 533 -2.69 63.67 0.27
C ALA A 533 -4.13 64.21 0.26
N ASP A 534 -4.82 64.15 -0.88
CA ASP A 534 -6.30 64.01 -0.97
C ASP A 534 -6.71 63.58 -2.40
N LEU A 535 -8.02 63.40 -2.61
CA LEU A 535 -8.75 62.86 -3.77
C LEU A 535 -9.28 63.96 -4.73
N ARG A 536 -9.98 63.50 -5.80
CA ARG A 536 -10.78 64.24 -6.82
C ARG A 536 -9.92 64.82 -7.97
N GLY A 537 -10.42 64.96 -9.21
CA GLY A 537 -11.71 64.57 -9.79
C GLY A 537 -11.90 65.08 -11.24
N ALA A 538 -13.02 64.71 -11.90
CA ALA A 538 -13.38 64.96 -13.32
C ALA A 538 -12.51 64.24 -14.38
N ARG A 539 -12.98 63.71 -15.53
CA ARG A 539 -14.16 63.82 -16.43
C ARG A 539 -13.96 64.69 -17.68
N HIS A 540 -14.61 64.25 -18.78
CA HIS A 540 -14.58 64.73 -20.18
C HIS A 540 -13.32 64.31 -20.99
N GLY A 541 -13.44 63.89 -22.25
CA GLY A 541 -14.67 63.59 -23.01
C GLY A 541 -14.42 62.94 -24.39
N LEU A 542 -15.34 62.06 -24.83
CA LEU A 542 -15.30 61.43 -26.16
C LEU A 542 -16.06 62.24 -27.22
N ARG A 543 -15.45 62.43 -28.41
CA ARG A 543 -16.04 62.63 -29.77
C ARG A 543 -14.91 63.07 -30.72
N ARG A 544 -14.90 62.81 -32.04
CA ARG A 544 -15.64 61.88 -32.93
C ARG A 544 -15.00 61.99 -34.33
N LEU A 545 -15.01 60.94 -35.15
CA LEU A 545 -15.16 61.06 -36.62
C LEU A 545 -15.72 59.76 -37.20
N ARG A 546 -16.27 59.80 -38.44
CA ARG A 546 -17.27 58.81 -38.92
C ARG A 546 -17.49 58.88 -40.45
N GLY A 547 -17.75 57.73 -41.07
CA GLY A 547 -18.29 57.60 -42.45
C GLY A 547 -17.65 56.42 -43.19
N ALA A 548 -18.28 55.73 -44.16
CA ALA A 548 -19.69 55.61 -44.58
C ALA A 548 -19.85 54.18 -45.19
N LEU A 549 -21.00 53.54 -45.52
CA LEU A 549 -22.24 53.89 -46.26
C LEU A 549 -23.38 52.91 -45.82
N HIS A 550 -24.68 53.27 -45.69
CA HIS A 550 -25.80 53.13 -46.68
C HIS A 550 -26.11 51.71 -47.23
N ARG A 551 -27.36 51.24 -47.40
CA ARG A 551 -28.71 51.60 -46.85
C ARG A 551 -29.75 50.47 -47.13
N LEU A 552 -30.93 50.50 -46.48
CA LEU A 552 -32.11 49.57 -46.56
C LEU A 552 -32.98 49.81 -47.83
N PRO A 553 -34.02 48.99 -48.26
CA PRO A 553 -35.09 48.33 -47.45
C PRO A 553 -35.72 46.97 -47.96
N PRO A 554 -36.79 46.41 -47.32
CA PRO A 554 -37.37 45.06 -47.61
C PRO A 554 -38.88 45.00 -47.98
N ALA A 555 -39.41 43.84 -48.46
CA ALA A 555 -40.88 43.55 -48.51
C ALA A 555 -41.33 42.05 -48.63
N ALA A 556 -42.35 41.69 -47.83
CA ALA A 556 -43.56 40.88 -48.10
C ALA A 556 -43.60 39.44 -48.74
N SER A 557 -43.92 38.46 -47.88
CA SER A 557 -45.06 37.49 -48.00
C SER A 557 -45.05 36.26 -48.94
N ARG A 558 -45.40 35.08 -48.37
CA ARG A 558 -46.64 34.30 -48.65
C ARG A 558 -46.78 33.05 -47.74
N ARG A 559 -48.02 32.66 -47.41
CA ARG A 559 -48.44 31.38 -46.81
C ARG A 559 -49.68 30.85 -47.53
N PRO A 560 -49.79 29.53 -47.75
CA PRO A 560 -50.97 28.77 -47.28
C PRO A 560 -50.54 27.39 -46.69
N ARG A 561 -51.34 26.57 -45.98
CA ARG A 561 -52.69 26.68 -45.35
C ARG A 561 -52.90 25.49 -44.40
N ARG A 562 -53.47 25.71 -43.19
CA ARG A 562 -54.38 24.79 -42.38
C ARG A 562 -53.85 23.37 -42.03
N ARG A 563 -54.24 22.70 -40.93
CA ARG A 563 -55.46 22.71 -40.08
C ARG A 563 -55.06 22.71 -38.58
N ARG A 564 -55.61 23.61 -37.75
CA ARG A 564 -56.78 23.50 -36.82
C ARG A 564 -56.37 23.29 -35.35
N ALA A 565 -57.22 23.78 -34.44
CA ALA A 565 -56.94 24.08 -33.04
C ALA A 565 -57.76 23.19 -32.06
N PRO A 566 -57.59 23.29 -30.71
CA PRO A 566 -57.97 22.23 -29.76
C PRO A 566 -59.28 22.46 -28.98
N GLY A 567 -59.63 21.48 -28.13
CA GLY A 567 -60.71 21.46 -27.14
C GLY A 567 -61.05 20.00 -26.76
N ARG A 568 -61.64 19.64 -25.62
CA ARG A 568 -62.04 20.36 -24.39
C ARG A 568 -62.12 19.32 -23.22
N LEU A 569 -62.11 19.78 -21.96
CA LEU A 569 -62.61 18.99 -20.81
C LEU A 569 -64.15 18.93 -20.83
N PRO A 570 -64.77 17.88 -20.24
CA PRO A 570 -65.28 18.02 -18.87
C PRO A 570 -64.93 16.83 -17.95
N ALA A 571 -65.44 16.83 -16.71
CA ALA A 571 -65.04 15.93 -15.62
C ALA A 571 -66.20 15.11 -15.01
N LEU A 572 -65.87 14.02 -14.31
CA LEU A 572 -66.63 13.21 -13.33
C LEU A 572 -65.61 12.22 -12.70
N ALA A 573 -65.72 11.65 -11.49
CA ALA A 573 -66.13 12.12 -10.15
C ALA A 573 -65.71 11.02 -9.11
N GLY A 574 -65.50 11.38 -7.83
CA GLY A 574 -65.05 10.47 -6.75
C GLY A 574 -63.54 10.55 -6.48
N ALA A 575 -62.99 10.90 -5.30
CA ALA A 575 -63.28 10.52 -3.90
C ALA A 575 -62.90 9.04 -3.60
N ALA A 576 -62.07 8.71 -2.60
CA ALA A 576 -61.36 9.48 -1.55
C ALA A 576 -60.04 8.76 -1.18
N GLY A 577 -59.10 9.25 -0.35
CA GLY A 577 -58.96 10.53 0.36
C GLY A 577 -57.88 10.43 1.47
N ARG A 578 -57.48 11.56 2.08
CA ARG A 578 -56.37 11.72 3.06
C ARG A 578 -54.96 11.50 2.43
N GLY A 579 -53.89 12.19 2.82
CA GLY A 579 -53.78 13.29 3.79
C GLY A 579 -52.35 13.40 4.35
N ALA A 580 -51.55 14.29 3.73
CA ALA A 580 -50.58 15.23 4.34
C ALA A 580 -49.98 14.89 5.73
N ALA A 581 -48.66 14.73 5.89
CA ALA A 581 -47.64 15.80 6.08
C ALA A 581 -47.69 16.46 7.48
N ALA A 582 -46.65 17.04 8.09
CA ALA A 582 -45.18 16.95 7.98
C ALA A 582 -44.55 17.79 9.15
N ALA A 583 -43.22 17.85 9.26
CA ALA A 583 -42.42 18.86 9.97
C ALA A 583 -42.47 18.96 11.53
N ALA A 584 -41.39 18.46 12.14
CA ALA A 584 -40.44 19.16 13.04
C ALA A 584 -40.89 20.13 14.16
N ALA A 585 -40.28 19.95 15.34
CA ALA A 585 -40.06 21.01 16.34
C ALA A 585 -38.69 20.86 17.03
N ARG A 586 -38.09 21.98 17.46
CA ARG A 586 -36.90 22.06 18.33
C ARG A 586 -37.32 22.52 19.74
N ALA A 587 -36.66 22.02 20.78
CA ALA A 587 -36.42 22.77 22.02
C ALA A 587 -35.23 22.17 22.79
N ALA A 588 -34.63 22.96 23.69
CA ALA A 588 -33.63 22.54 24.68
C ALA A 588 -33.76 23.45 25.91
N LEU A 589 -33.29 23.02 27.09
CA LEU A 589 -32.55 23.84 28.09
C LEU A 589 -32.20 23.08 29.40
N THR A 590 -30.91 23.03 29.70
CA THR A 590 -30.21 23.17 31.02
C THR A 590 -30.72 22.57 32.35
N HIS A 591 -29.78 21.84 32.99
CA HIS A 591 -29.38 21.85 34.43
C HIS A 591 -30.38 21.54 35.57
N THR A 592 -30.04 20.55 36.41
CA THR A 592 -29.45 20.79 37.76
C THR A 592 -28.94 19.51 38.46
N ARG A 593 -28.03 19.69 39.43
CA ARG A 593 -27.48 18.78 40.48
C ARG A 593 -26.89 19.73 41.56
N PRO A 594 -26.81 19.41 42.87
CA PRO A 594 -26.13 18.20 43.41
C PRO A 594 -26.69 17.66 44.75
N GLY A 595 -26.02 16.68 45.38
CA GLY A 595 -26.11 16.48 46.85
C GLY A 595 -25.98 15.03 47.36
N PRO A 596 -25.45 14.77 48.58
CA PRO A 596 -24.71 13.52 48.82
C PRO A 596 -25.03 12.70 50.11
N ARG A 597 -24.70 11.39 50.08
CA ARG A 597 -24.37 10.42 51.18
C ARG A 597 -24.29 9.00 50.56
N GLY A 598 -23.60 7.98 51.08
CA GLY A 598 -22.62 7.93 52.18
C GLY A 598 -22.53 6.54 52.86
N LEU A 599 -21.55 5.69 52.48
CA LEU A 599 -21.24 4.34 53.02
C LEU A 599 -22.36 3.28 52.77
N LEU A 600 -22.21 1.95 52.98
CA LEU A 600 -21.17 1.12 53.62
C LEU A 600 -20.92 -0.21 52.85
N LEU A 601 -19.98 -1.05 53.33
CA LEU A 601 -19.46 -2.28 52.68
C LEU A 601 -20.46 -3.47 52.63
N GLN A 602 -20.27 -4.37 51.65
CA GLN A 602 -19.84 -5.76 51.93
C GLN A 602 -19.21 -6.48 50.71
N ARG A 603 -18.35 -7.49 50.98
CA ARG A 603 -17.68 -8.35 49.98
C ARG A 603 -18.44 -9.68 49.82
N ARG A 604 -18.35 -10.35 48.66
CA ARG A 604 -18.54 -11.82 48.57
C ARG A 604 -17.98 -12.45 47.28
N GLU A 605 -16.93 -13.26 47.44
CA GLU A 605 -16.43 -14.30 46.51
C GLU A 605 -15.37 -15.13 47.28
N PRO A 606 -14.97 -16.34 46.84
CA PRO A 606 -15.74 -17.42 46.22
C PRO A 606 -15.64 -18.72 47.07
N ARG A 607 -16.30 -19.83 46.66
CA ARG A 607 -16.02 -21.20 47.18
C ARG A 607 -16.12 -22.29 46.07
N PRO A 608 -15.49 -23.48 46.23
CA PRO A 608 -15.14 -24.35 45.10
C PRO A 608 -15.79 -25.76 45.10
N ARG A 609 -15.61 -26.49 43.98
CA ARG A 609 -15.31 -27.95 43.77
C ARG A 609 -15.95 -29.02 44.70
N PRO A 610 -16.37 -30.21 44.19
CA PRO A 610 -15.45 -31.09 43.42
C PRO A 610 -16.05 -32.02 42.33
N HIS A 611 -15.14 -32.71 41.62
CA HIS A 611 -15.35 -34.00 40.93
C HIS A 611 -14.64 -35.11 41.73
N PRO A 612 -15.05 -36.39 41.57
CA PRO A 612 -14.04 -37.41 41.26
C PRO A 612 -14.48 -38.57 40.32
N SER A 613 -13.48 -39.13 39.64
CA SER A 613 -13.28 -40.56 39.28
C SER A 613 -14.22 -41.35 38.35
N CYS A 614 -13.70 -41.64 37.15
CA CYS A 614 -13.40 -42.97 36.58
C CYS A 614 -14.32 -44.19 36.79
N HIS A 615 -14.59 -44.92 35.71
CA HIS A 615 -14.43 -46.39 35.67
C HIS A 615 -14.08 -46.91 34.26
N LEU A 616 -13.35 -48.03 34.20
CA LEU A 616 -12.99 -48.78 32.98
C LEU A 616 -14.00 -49.92 32.71
N GLY A 617 -14.17 -50.32 31.44
CA GLY A 617 -14.98 -51.49 31.08
C GLY A 617 -14.99 -51.83 29.59
N VAL A 618 -14.12 -52.76 29.16
CA VAL A 618 -14.13 -53.43 27.85
C VAL A 618 -13.73 -54.89 28.10
N PRO A 619 -14.50 -55.88 27.61
CA PRO A 619 -13.88 -56.90 26.73
C PRO A 619 -14.81 -57.56 25.68
N THR A 620 -14.26 -57.82 24.47
CA THR A 620 -14.42 -59.06 23.63
C THR A 620 -15.81 -59.51 23.10
N THR A 621 -16.00 -60.23 21.96
CA THR A 621 -15.19 -60.69 20.80
C THR A 621 -16.10 -61.23 19.67
N ALA A 622 -15.55 -61.40 18.44
CA ALA A 622 -16.00 -62.33 17.35
C ALA A 622 -17.36 -62.06 16.64
N SER A 623 -17.65 -62.51 15.39
CA SER A 623 -16.81 -62.92 14.23
C SER A 623 -17.63 -62.95 12.90
N HIS A 624 -16.94 -63.05 11.76
CA HIS A 624 -17.39 -63.17 10.33
C HIS A 624 -18.39 -64.33 9.97
N PRO A 625 -18.88 -64.48 8.70
CA PRO A 625 -19.08 -63.55 7.54
C PRO A 625 -20.45 -63.72 6.79
N GLY A 626 -20.72 -63.04 5.65
CA GLY A 626 -21.87 -63.36 4.75
C GLY A 626 -22.06 -62.52 3.45
N HIS A 627 -22.33 -63.19 2.32
CA HIS A 627 -22.31 -62.71 0.90
C HIS A 627 -23.42 -61.75 0.38
N HIS A 628 -23.16 -61.16 -0.81
CA HIS A 628 -24.10 -60.46 -1.74
C HIS A 628 -25.15 -61.38 -2.42
N PRO A 629 -26.25 -60.80 -2.98
CA PRO A 629 -26.36 -60.69 -4.45
C PRO A 629 -26.79 -59.27 -4.98
N ARG A 630 -27.46 -59.17 -6.15
CA ARG A 630 -27.44 -58.02 -7.11
C ARG A 630 -28.81 -57.59 -7.70
N VAL A 631 -28.93 -56.30 -8.11
CA VAL A 631 -29.68 -55.76 -9.30
C VAL A 631 -31.25 -55.78 -9.20
N PRO A 632 -32.07 -54.97 -9.94
CA PRO A 632 -31.84 -53.98 -11.03
C PRO A 632 -32.35 -52.53 -10.82
N GLN A 633 -32.19 -51.66 -11.84
CA GLN A 633 -32.85 -50.35 -12.04
C GLN A 633 -34.23 -50.47 -12.77
N PRO A 634 -34.97 -49.36 -12.91
CA PRO A 634 -35.64 -49.06 -14.18
C PRO A 634 -35.19 -47.72 -14.84
N ARG A 635 -35.58 -47.54 -16.11
CA ARG A 635 -35.51 -46.30 -16.92
C ARG A 635 -36.97 -45.90 -17.29
N VAL A 636 -37.35 -44.89 -18.08
CA VAL A 636 -36.75 -43.96 -19.09
C VAL A 636 -37.60 -42.64 -19.02
N PRO A 637 -37.59 -41.62 -19.94
CA PRO A 637 -36.88 -41.41 -21.21
C PRO A 637 -36.16 -40.04 -21.33
N HIS A 638 -35.72 -39.70 -22.55
CA HIS A 638 -35.46 -38.34 -23.06
C HIS A 638 -36.50 -38.01 -24.16
N PRO A 639 -36.62 -36.74 -24.57
CA PRO A 639 -36.72 -36.44 -26.00
C PRO A 639 -35.59 -35.50 -26.48
N ALA A 640 -35.37 -35.45 -27.80
CA ALA A 640 -34.40 -34.56 -28.44
C ALA A 640 -34.84 -34.16 -29.88
N LEU A 641 -34.72 -32.87 -30.20
CA LEU A 641 -34.84 -32.27 -31.55
C LEU A 641 -33.89 -31.06 -31.58
N ARG A 642 -32.72 -31.15 -32.24
CA ARG A 642 -32.43 -30.86 -33.65
C ARG A 642 -32.45 -29.37 -34.07
N GLN A 643 -31.22 -28.83 -34.19
CA GLN A 643 -30.65 -28.10 -35.35
C GLN A 643 -31.15 -26.70 -35.77
N THR A 644 -30.16 -25.78 -35.79
CA THR A 644 -29.92 -24.68 -36.78
C THR A 644 -30.92 -23.54 -36.95
N PHE A 645 -30.44 -22.29 -36.89
CA PHE A 645 -30.09 -21.51 -38.10
C PHE A 645 -29.22 -20.25 -37.82
N THR A 646 -28.40 -19.89 -38.82
CA THR A 646 -27.70 -18.61 -39.16
C THR A 646 -27.41 -17.50 -38.12
N ALA A 647 -26.21 -16.92 -38.25
CA ALA A 647 -25.91 -15.54 -37.84
C ALA A 647 -26.16 -14.55 -39.00
N GLN A 648 -26.65 -13.34 -38.71
CA GLN A 648 -26.41 -12.11 -39.49
C GLN A 648 -27.02 -10.84 -38.83
N ARG A 649 -26.18 -10.03 -38.17
CA ARG A 649 -25.98 -8.57 -38.40
C ARG A 649 -25.19 -7.92 -37.27
#